data_AF-A0A1V6ABC0-F1
#
_entry.id   AF-A0A1V6ABC0-F1
#
_cell.length_a   1.000
_cell.length_b   1.000
_cell.length_c   1.000
_cell.angle_alpha   90.00
_cell.angle_beta   90.00
_cell.angle_gamma   90.00
#
_symmetry.space_group_name_H-M   'P 1'
#
loop_
_entity.id
_entity.type
_entity.pdbx_description
1 polymer ?
#
loop_
_entity_poly.entity_id
_entity_poly.type
_entity_poly.pdbx_seq_one_letter_code
_entity_poly.pdbx_strand_id
1 'polypeptide(L)'
;MHVNRLRSFIGLCILLALLFGFGNVLYATGSGNNFSEQINLEKEVIRSLNRIARDYHNANVATKNTDANNSVHVAQNAGENSFKAIISKIELVQQVDTVLKELRSYAYRAKTEAEVYAFNKGLKATEERVNYLATTEDKGFATKISSISLLKKDFTSAHKALKNNKTAIRTNTSNKKNRPAKKSNSLADIKLGAHVISGKTYFAVYSPEATDVTLHLFNKATDKAGKKVAMKKDNGGVWKTIVDGELYGKFYGYTASGPKGDGRLFDPDNLLSDPYAFANVDHNGKSVIVDRNYQWKNKNFKRPESKDAVIYEMHIKDFTAHKSSGVKDSLKGTYLGMLEGKNTGKVLGHLKELGVNVIELMPVHEFDNNFAGVVNHWGYMTSHFFAPECSYASGKNGEGVKELKALIDGLHGEGFAVILDVVYNHTAEGNHEGQPLNFKGLDNPGYYRLMPDNKKYYWNGTGCGNEVRTENPMTAKMILDSLKYWVNEYKVDGFRFDLGTIIDKNTMQRIIDELPSDIILTAEPWAADWQRNQWAKSDFRNTRLSKWNDDFREKIRSLINGQANRNDVMTVLAGSCFWWAAKPAESLNYLEAHDGYTLADLFGNDKRKTRLAAIALLTAQGIPMIHAGQEFDRSKGGNHNSYDQDNDVNYINWTVKEKNRDIFDLYSGLIKMRLKYDNFRHKTALNNQQIEWIQPANGNAVGMILKGKQTFLVLLNGDSHNWADFRLPSEGAWTVVCNGEKISDQGLGSAVGNYNVPPTTGVILRK
;
A
#
# COMPACT_ATOMS: atom_id res chain seq x y z
N MET A 1 -24.24 -35.42 -42.57
CA MET A 1 -24.46 -34.00 -42.20
C MET A 1 -23.63 -33.49 -41.02
N HIS A 2 -23.21 -34.32 -40.06
CA HIS A 2 -22.41 -33.86 -38.90
C HIS A 2 -20.89 -33.73 -39.11
N VAL A 3 -20.30 -34.34 -40.15
CA VAL A 3 -18.85 -34.27 -40.40
C VAL A 3 -18.44 -33.00 -41.17
N ASN A 4 -19.33 -32.45 -42.01
CA ASN A 4 -19.04 -31.24 -42.79
C ASN A 4 -19.12 -29.94 -41.96
N ARG A 5 -19.91 -29.93 -40.87
CA ARG A 5 -19.97 -28.79 -39.93
C ARG A 5 -18.71 -28.69 -39.06
N LEU A 6 -18.10 -29.82 -38.70
CA LEU A 6 -16.87 -29.84 -37.90
C LEU A 6 -15.65 -29.36 -38.71
N ARG A 7 -15.56 -29.74 -40.00
CA ARG A 7 -14.51 -29.24 -40.90
C ARG A 7 -14.63 -27.73 -41.18
N SER A 8 -15.86 -27.22 -41.28
CA SER A 8 -16.11 -25.78 -41.48
C SER A 8 -15.78 -24.96 -40.23
N PHE A 9 -16.00 -25.51 -39.03
CA PHE A 9 -15.65 -24.87 -37.76
C PHE A 9 -14.13 -24.83 -37.53
N ILE A 10 -13.43 -25.94 -37.81
CA ILE A 10 -11.96 -26.00 -37.71
C ILE A 10 -11.31 -25.06 -38.75
N GLY A 11 -11.85 -24.99 -39.97
CA GLY A 11 -11.39 -24.05 -41.00
C GLY A 11 -11.56 -22.58 -40.58
N LEU A 12 -12.67 -22.24 -39.92
CA LEU A 12 -12.92 -20.88 -39.41
C LEU A 12 -11.96 -20.51 -38.27
N CYS A 13 -11.65 -21.45 -37.37
CA CYS A 13 -10.69 -21.24 -36.28
C CYS A 13 -9.25 -21.06 -36.78
N ILE A 14 -8.85 -21.78 -37.84
CA ILE A 14 -7.52 -21.62 -38.46
C ILE A 14 -7.43 -20.29 -39.23
N LEU A 15 -8.51 -19.88 -39.91
CA LEU A 15 -8.56 -18.58 -40.60
C LEU A 15 -8.50 -17.40 -39.60
N LEU A 16 -9.18 -17.52 -38.46
CA LEU A 16 -9.11 -16.54 -37.37
C LEU A 16 -7.71 -16.51 -36.74
N ALA A 17 -7.07 -17.66 -36.50
CA ALA A 17 -5.71 -17.72 -35.98
C ALA A 17 -4.67 -17.09 -36.94
N LEU A 18 -4.85 -17.25 -38.25
CA LEU A 18 -4.01 -16.60 -39.26
C LEU A 18 -4.27 -15.09 -39.37
N LEU A 19 -5.53 -14.64 -39.24
CA LEU A 19 -5.88 -13.21 -39.23
C LEU A 19 -5.36 -12.49 -37.97
N PHE A 20 -5.39 -13.13 -36.80
CA PHE A 20 -4.80 -12.58 -35.57
C PHE A 20 -3.26 -12.68 -35.54
N GLY A 21 -2.67 -13.67 -36.22
CA GLY A 21 -1.22 -13.83 -36.36
C GLY A 21 -0.58 -12.78 -37.27
N PHE A 22 -1.24 -12.38 -38.37
CA PHE A 22 -0.71 -11.39 -39.31
C PHE A 22 -0.93 -9.93 -38.88
N GLY A 23 -1.97 -9.64 -38.07
CA GLY A 23 -2.20 -8.29 -37.53
C GLY A 23 -1.11 -7.83 -36.55
N ASN A 24 -0.52 -8.75 -35.78
CA ASN A 24 0.51 -8.41 -34.80
C ASN A 24 1.93 -8.27 -35.39
N VAL A 25 2.20 -8.89 -36.54
CA VAL A 25 3.52 -8.80 -37.19
C VAL A 25 3.68 -7.49 -37.98
N LEU A 26 2.59 -6.90 -38.48
CA LEU A 26 2.62 -5.59 -39.15
C LEU A 26 2.59 -4.39 -38.16
N TYR A 27 2.14 -4.58 -36.92
CA TYR A 27 2.19 -3.53 -35.88
C TYR A 27 3.55 -3.48 -35.15
N ALA A 28 4.27 -4.61 -35.10
CA ALA A 28 5.55 -4.73 -34.40
C ALA A 28 6.75 -4.14 -35.16
N THR A 29 6.67 -3.98 -36.48
CA THR A 29 7.81 -3.49 -37.28
C THR A 29 7.83 -1.96 -37.46
N GLY A 30 6.73 -1.26 -37.14
CA GLY A 30 6.63 0.22 -37.18
C GLY A 30 6.66 0.91 -35.80
N SER A 31 6.47 0.19 -34.70
CA SER A 31 6.36 0.78 -33.34
C SER A 31 7.65 0.78 -32.53
N GLY A 32 8.64 -0.05 -32.91
CA GLY A 32 9.93 -0.14 -32.22
C GLY A 32 10.75 1.16 -32.26
N ASN A 33 10.72 1.88 -33.38
CA ASN A 33 11.42 3.17 -33.50
C ASN A 33 10.68 4.28 -32.71
N ASN A 34 9.35 4.37 -32.82
CA ASN A 34 8.54 5.40 -32.16
C ASN A 34 8.59 5.34 -30.62
N PHE A 35 8.65 4.15 -30.02
CA PHE A 35 8.71 4.03 -28.55
C PHE A 35 10.08 4.47 -28.00
N SER A 36 11.17 4.15 -28.70
CA SER A 36 12.52 4.59 -28.34
C SER A 36 12.70 6.10 -28.51
N GLU A 37 12.12 6.68 -29.56
CA GLU A 37 12.10 8.13 -29.80
C GLU A 37 11.26 8.87 -28.77
N GLN A 38 10.12 8.32 -28.35
CA GLN A 38 9.27 8.91 -27.32
C GLN A 38 9.93 8.93 -25.94
N ILE A 39 10.61 7.84 -25.55
CA ILE A 39 11.41 7.77 -24.30
C ILE A 39 12.59 8.76 -24.34
N ASN A 40 13.20 8.96 -25.51
CA ASN A 40 14.28 9.94 -25.66
C ASN A 40 13.74 11.38 -25.56
N LEU A 41 12.58 11.67 -26.15
CA LEU A 41 11.92 12.97 -26.07
C LEU A 41 11.59 13.37 -24.63
N GLU A 42 11.00 12.46 -23.82
CA GLU A 42 10.69 12.72 -22.41
C GLU A 42 11.95 13.14 -21.62
N LYS A 43 13.05 12.39 -21.78
CA LYS A 43 14.32 12.66 -21.09
C LYS A 43 14.95 13.97 -21.57
N GLU A 44 14.88 14.28 -22.86
CA GLU A 44 15.48 15.48 -23.45
C GLU A 44 14.76 16.78 -23.05
N VAL A 45 13.43 16.75 -22.95
CA VAL A 45 12.60 17.85 -22.47
C VAL A 45 13.00 18.24 -21.04
N ILE A 46 13.03 17.26 -20.13
CA ILE A 46 13.37 17.50 -18.73
C ILE A 46 14.83 17.95 -18.55
N ARG A 47 15.78 17.34 -19.27
CA ARG A 47 17.19 17.75 -19.24
C ARG A 47 17.36 19.20 -19.69
N SER A 48 16.65 19.60 -20.75
CA SER A 48 16.74 20.96 -21.30
C SER A 48 16.11 21.99 -20.37
N LEU A 49 14.96 21.70 -19.74
CA LEU A 49 14.37 22.59 -18.73
C LEU A 49 15.28 22.77 -17.51
N ASN A 50 15.90 21.69 -17.03
CA ASN A 50 16.91 21.78 -15.95
C ASN A 50 18.15 22.57 -16.37
N ARG A 51 18.51 22.56 -17.66
CA ARG A 51 19.60 23.39 -18.19
C ARG A 51 19.19 24.87 -18.21
N ILE A 52 17.99 25.21 -18.70
CA ILE A 52 17.48 26.59 -18.67
C ILE A 52 17.45 27.14 -17.24
N ALA A 53 16.99 26.36 -16.27
CA ALA A 53 16.98 26.79 -14.87
C ALA A 53 18.39 27.04 -14.32
N ARG A 54 19.35 26.16 -14.63
CA ARG A 54 20.75 26.34 -14.23
C ARG A 54 21.38 27.56 -14.89
N ASP A 55 21.16 27.75 -16.19
CA ASP A 55 21.69 28.90 -16.95
C ASP A 55 21.14 30.22 -16.36
N TYR A 56 19.84 30.27 -16.05
CA TYR A 56 19.22 31.43 -15.40
C TYR A 56 19.74 31.67 -13.97
N HIS A 57 19.91 30.61 -13.18
CA HIS A 57 20.46 30.72 -11.83
C HIS A 57 21.89 31.28 -11.86
N ASN A 58 22.74 30.74 -12.71
CA ASN A 58 24.12 31.17 -12.87
C ASN A 58 24.20 32.63 -13.35
N ALA A 59 23.34 33.03 -14.28
CA ALA A 59 23.26 34.41 -14.75
C ALA A 59 22.86 35.38 -13.62
N ASN A 60 21.88 35.02 -12.79
CA ASN A 60 21.45 35.85 -11.65
C ASN A 60 22.45 35.90 -10.49
N VAL A 61 23.32 34.90 -10.35
CA VAL A 61 24.44 34.93 -9.40
C VAL A 61 25.57 35.81 -9.95
N ALA A 62 25.84 35.76 -11.26
CA ALA A 62 26.87 36.58 -11.91
C ALA A 62 26.52 38.09 -11.91
N THR A 63 25.26 38.46 -12.18
CA THR A 63 24.81 39.86 -12.18
C THR A 63 24.82 40.52 -10.79
N LYS A 64 24.91 39.74 -9.72
CA LYS A 64 25.09 40.26 -8.35
C LYS A 64 26.56 40.57 -8.01
N ASN A 65 27.52 40.20 -8.87
CA ASN A 65 28.94 40.21 -8.51
C ASN A 65 29.92 40.99 -9.39
N THR A 66 29.57 41.55 -10.57
CA THR A 66 30.25 42.69 -11.29
C THR A 66 29.91 42.79 -12.79
N ASP A 67 30.18 43.97 -13.39
CA ASP A 67 29.99 44.42 -14.78
C ASP A 67 30.65 43.53 -15.88
N ALA A 68 30.01 42.44 -16.29
CA ALA A 68 30.44 41.65 -17.45
C ALA A 68 29.26 41.38 -18.40
N ASN A 69 28.87 42.39 -19.18
CA ASN A 69 27.68 42.34 -20.04
C ASN A 69 27.82 41.54 -21.36
N ASN A 70 28.96 40.93 -21.69
CA ASN A 70 29.13 40.21 -22.96
C ASN A 70 29.34 38.69 -22.89
N SER A 71 29.69 38.10 -21.73
CA SER A 71 29.80 36.64 -21.57
C SER A 71 28.54 35.98 -21.00
N VAL A 72 27.65 36.76 -20.38
CA VAL A 72 26.39 36.27 -19.78
C VAL A 72 25.31 36.02 -20.84
N HIS A 73 25.28 36.80 -21.93
CA HIS A 73 24.27 36.65 -22.98
C HIS A 73 24.41 35.38 -23.84
N VAL A 74 25.63 34.86 -24.01
CA VAL A 74 25.87 33.62 -24.78
C VAL A 74 25.47 32.37 -23.96
N ALA A 75 25.66 32.41 -22.63
CA ALA A 75 25.22 31.35 -21.73
C ALA A 75 23.69 31.33 -21.50
N GLN A 76 23.02 32.50 -21.55
CA GLN A 76 21.56 32.62 -21.38
C GLN A 76 20.74 31.86 -22.43
N ASN A 77 21.30 31.58 -23.62
CA ASN A 77 20.55 31.00 -24.72
C ASN A 77 20.83 29.51 -24.98
N ALA A 78 21.80 28.87 -24.31
CA ALA A 78 22.17 27.49 -24.62
C ALA A 78 21.08 26.47 -24.23
N GLY A 79 20.52 26.59 -23.03
CA GLY A 79 19.36 25.81 -22.59
C GLY A 79 18.10 26.07 -23.42
N GLU A 80 17.80 27.33 -23.72
CA GLU A 80 16.62 27.70 -24.52
C GLU A 80 16.74 27.22 -25.97
N ASN A 81 17.91 27.34 -26.58
CA ASN A 81 18.19 26.84 -27.93
C ASN A 81 18.12 25.31 -28.00
N SER A 82 18.63 24.61 -26.97
CA SER A 82 18.53 23.15 -26.87
C SER A 82 17.07 22.72 -26.83
N PHE A 83 16.25 23.40 -26.01
CA PHE A 83 14.82 23.12 -25.92
C PHE A 83 14.09 23.42 -27.23
N LYS A 84 14.34 24.57 -27.86
CA LYS A 84 13.75 24.93 -29.15
C LYS A 84 14.11 23.93 -30.25
N ALA A 85 15.35 23.43 -30.28
CA ALA A 85 15.79 22.42 -31.24
C ALA A 85 15.12 21.05 -31.05
N ILE A 86 14.72 20.71 -29.82
CA ILE A 86 13.93 19.50 -29.53
C ILE A 86 12.50 19.71 -30.00
N ILE A 87 11.88 20.83 -29.60
CA ILE A 87 10.50 21.13 -29.92
C ILE A 87 10.28 21.33 -31.43
N SER A 88 11.27 21.87 -32.16
CA SER A 88 11.17 22.03 -33.61
C SER A 88 11.07 20.72 -34.40
N LYS A 89 11.44 19.59 -33.78
CA LYS A 89 11.35 18.24 -34.38
C LYS A 89 10.00 17.57 -34.15
N ILE A 90 9.08 18.23 -33.46
CA ILE A 90 7.74 17.70 -33.23
C ILE A 90 6.95 17.80 -34.53
N GLU A 91 6.43 16.68 -35.00
CA GLU A 91 5.60 16.56 -36.20
C GLU A 91 4.27 15.87 -35.93
N LEU A 92 4.13 15.19 -34.78
CA LEU A 92 2.93 14.42 -34.41
C LEU A 92 2.25 14.96 -33.15
N VAL A 93 0.92 14.88 -33.10
CA VAL A 93 0.10 15.33 -31.94
C VAL A 93 0.47 14.58 -30.66
N GLN A 94 0.81 13.29 -30.75
CA GLN A 94 1.22 12.46 -29.60
C GLN A 94 2.55 12.93 -28.97
N GLN A 95 3.46 13.49 -29.78
CA GLN A 95 4.70 14.06 -29.28
C GLN A 95 4.43 15.35 -28.50
N VAL A 96 3.46 16.17 -28.93
CA VAL A 96 2.99 17.34 -28.16
C VAL A 96 2.42 16.91 -26.81
N ASP A 97 1.60 15.85 -26.77
CA ASP A 97 1.05 15.32 -25.52
C ASP A 97 2.16 14.87 -24.56
N THR A 98 3.21 14.25 -25.09
CA THR A 98 4.40 13.86 -24.33
C THR A 98 5.12 15.09 -23.75
N VAL A 99 5.34 16.14 -24.55
CA VAL A 99 5.96 17.39 -24.05
C VAL A 99 5.10 18.09 -23.00
N LEU A 100 3.78 18.16 -23.20
CA LEU A 100 2.87 18.80 -22.24
C LEU A 100 2.79 18.03 -20.92
N LYS A 101 2.85 16.70 -20.97
CA LYS A 101 2.97 15.84 -19.78
C LYS A 101 4.24 16.17 -18.99
N GLU A 102 5.39 16.28 -19.66
CA GLU A 102 6.66 16.60 -19.00
C GLU A 102 6.72 18.03 -18.49
N LEU A 103 6.19 19.02 -19.23
CA LEU A 103 6.05 20.39 -18.74
C LEU A 103 5.15 20.46 -17.51
N ARG A 104 4.05 19.69 -17.47
CA ARG A 104 3.17 19.60 -16.30
C ARG A 104 3.88 18.97 -15.10
N SER A 105 4.63 17.88 -15.31
CA SER A 105 5.48 17.26 -14.28
C SER A 105 6.52 18.24 -13.73
N TYR A 106 7.17 19.00 -14.62
CA TYR A 106 8.14 20.02 -14.26
C TYR A 106 7.51 21.17 -13.46
N ALA A 107 6.30 21.61 -13.85
CA ALA A 107 5.55 22.66 -13.17
C ALA A 107 5.28 22.33 -11.69
N TYR A 108 4.92 21.08 -11.40
CA TYR A 108 4.63 20.63 -10.03
C TYR A 108 5.83 20.70 -9.08
N ARG A 109 7.05 20.53 -9.60
CA ARG A 109 8.28 20.55 -8.79
C ARG A 109 8.97 21.92 -8.74
N ALA A 110 8.60 22.87 -9.60
CA ALA A 110 9.23 24.18 -9.67
C ALA A 110 8.97 25.02 -8.40
N LYS A 111 10.01 25.23 -7.60
CA LYS A 111 9.96 25.94 -6.30
C LYS A 111 10.79 27.22 -6.28
N THR A 112 11.71 27.37 -7.23
CA THR A 112 12.65 28.49 -7.34
C THR A 112 12.29 29.41 -8.51
N GLU A 113 12.74 30.67 -8.47
CA GLU A 113 12.54 31.61 -9.59
C GLU A 113 13.18 31.11 -10.89
N ALA A 114 14.28 30.35 -10.80
CA ALA A 114 14.96 29.76 -11.94
C ALA A 114 14.16 28.64 -12.61
N GLU A 115 13.53 27.78 -11.81
CA GLU A 115 12.64 26.73 -12.35
C GLU A 115 11.35 27.32 -12.92
N VAL A 116 10.80 28.36 -12.29
CA VAL A 116 9.64 29.11 -12.81
C VAL A 116 9.98 29.76 -14.15
N TYR A 117 11.15 30.37 -14.27
CA TYR A 117 11.65 30.93 -15.51
C TYR A 117 11.78 29.84 -16.60
N ALA A 118 12.40 28.70 -16.27
CA ALA A 118 12.56 27.58 -17.20
C ALA A 118 11.23 27.01 -17.69
N PHE A 119 10.26 26.83 -16.79
CA PHE A 119 8.92 26.40 -17.15
C PHE A 119 8.25 27.37 -18.13
N ASN A 120 8.29 28.68 -17.85
CA ASN A 120 7.66 29.69 -18.72
C ASN A 120 8.30 29.73 -20.11
N LYS A 121 9.62 29.56 -20.21
CA LYS A 121 10.32 29.49 -21.50
C LYS A 121 10.01 28.22 -22.27
N GLY A 122 9.96 27.07 -21.59
CA GLY A 122 9.55 25.81 -22.18
C GLY A 122 8.13 25.86 -22.73
N LEU A 123 7.19 26.34 -21.90
CA LEU A 123 5.78 26.46 -22.27
C LEU A 123 5.59 27.39 -23.47
N LYS A 124 6.28 28.54 -23.51
CA LYS A 124 6.23 29.47 -24.64
C LYS A 124 6.77 28.84 -25.93
N ALA A 125 7.90 28.14 -25.88
CA ALA A 125 8.46 27.48 -27.07
C ALA A 125 7.53 26.37 -27.61
N THR A 126 6.89 25.62 -26.72
CA THR A 126 5.88 24.62 -27.10
C THR A 126 4.63 25.28 -27.68
N GLU A 127 4.15 26.39 -27.11
CA GLU A 127 3.04 27.19 -27.63
C GLU A 127 3.31 27.70 -29.05
N GLU A 128 4.50 28.25 -29.29
CA GLU A 128 4.93 28.72 -30.63
C GLU A 128 4.92 27.59 -31.66
N ARG A 129 5.45 26.41 -31.32
CA ARG A 129 5.47 25.26 -32.24
C ARG A 129 4.07 24.71 -32.52
N VAL A 130 3.25 24.56 -31.49
CA VAL A 130 1.88 24.05 -31.65
C VAL A 130 1.03 25.02 -32.48
N ASN A 131 1.19 26.33 -32.29
CA ASN A 131 0.52 27.33 -33.13
C ASN A 131 0.98 27.27 -34.58
N TYR A 132 2.30 27.16 -34.83
CA TYR A 132 2.82 26.97 -36.18
C TYR A 132 2.20 25.75 -36.86
N LEU A 133 2.27 24.58 -36.20
CA LEU A 133 1.72 23.33 -36.73
C LEU A 133 0.21 23.44 -36.95
N ALA A 134 -0.54 24.02 -36.01
CA ALA A 134 -1.99 24.22 -36.16
C ALA A 134 -2.39 25.12 -37.34
N THR A 135 -1.48 26.00 -37.80
CA THR A 135 -1.71 26.85 -38.99
C THR A 135 -1.27 26.20 -40.30
N THR A 136 -0.37 25.22 -40.26
CA THR A 136 0.23 24.62 -41.47
C THR A 136 -0.22 23.18 -41.73
N GLU A 137 -0.55 22.39 -40.70
CA GLU A 137 -0.81 20.95 -40.77
C GLU A 137 -1.79 20.49 -39.68
N ASP A 138 -2.90 19.87 -40.10
CA ASP A 138 -3.91 19.16 -39.29
C ASP A 138 -4.65 19.94 -38.16
N LYS A 139 -6.00 19.83 -38.15
CA LYS A 139 -6.88 20.36 -37.09
C LYS A 139 -6.60 19.73 -35.71
N GLY A 140 -5.93 18.58 -35.64
CA GLY A 140 -5.55 17.92 -34.39
C GLY A 140 -4.72 18.78 -33.44
N PHE A 141 -3.81 19.62 -33.97
CA PHE A 141 -2.97 20.50 -33.14
C PHE A 141 -3.72 21.67 -32.52
N ALA A 142 -4.76 22.19 -33.19
CA ALA A 142 -5.58 23.28 -32.68
C ALA A 142 -6.24 22.93 -31.33
N THR A 143 -6.57 21.65 -31.13
CA THR A 143 -7.14 21.16 -29.86
C THR A 143 -6.17 21.24 -28.68
N LYS A 144 -4.86 21.29 -28.93
CA LYS A 144 -3.82 21.35 -27.88
C LYS A 144 -3.54 22.77 -27.39
N ILE A 145 -3.94 23.80 -28.13
CA ILE A 145 -3.83 25.22 -27.72
C ILE A 145 -4.60 25.47 -26.40
N SER A 146 -5.78 24.84 -26.26
CA SER A 146 -6.57 24.88 -25.02
C SER A 146 -5.86 24.22 -23.85
N SER A 147 -5.18 23.10 -24.07
CA SER A 147 -4.41 22.39 -23.04
C SER A 147 -3.22 23.19 -22.54
N ILE A 148 -2.53 23.91 -23.43
CA ILE A 148 -1.42 24.83 -23.08
C ILE A 148 -1.94 26.00 -22.25
N SER A 149 -3.05 26.60 -22.67
CA SER A 149 -3.70 27.71 -21.96
C SER A 149 -4.13 27.31 -20.54
N LEU A 150 -4.69 26.12 -20.39
CA LEU A 150 -5.07 25.57 -19.09
C LEU A 150 -3.86 25.34 -18.19
N LEU A 151 -2.80 24.71 -18.72
CA LEU A 151 -1.57 24.47 -17.96
C LEU A 151 -0.92 25.78 -17.47
N LYS A 152 -0.93 26.84 -18.29
CA LYS A 152 -0.45 28.19 -17.92
C LYS A 152 -1.26 28.78 -16.76
N LYS A 153 -2.59 28.64 -16.80
CA LYS A 153 -3.51 29.14 -15.78
C LYS A 153 -3.35 28.39 -14.46
N ASP A 154 -3.26 27.06 -14.51
CA ASP A 154 -3.07 26.19 -13.34
C ASP A 154 -1.76 26.54 -12.63
N PHE A 155 -0.66 26.65 -13.38
CA PHE A 155 0.65 26.97 -12.82
C PHE A 155 0.69 28.37 -12.18
N THR A 156 0.14 29.38 -12.85
CA THR A 156 0.10 30.76 -12.32
C THR A 156 -0.69 30.83 -11.01
N SER A 157 -1.82 30.11 -10.94
CA SER A 157 -2.68 30.06 -9.75
C SER A 157 -1.97 29.37 -8.57
N ALA A 158 -1.33 28.23 -8.82
CA ALA A 158 -0.56 27.48 -7.83
C ALA A 158 0.65 28.28 -7.30
N HIS A 159 1.38 28.95 -8.18
CA HIS A 159 2.57 29.70 -7.78
C HIS A 159 2.23 30.98 -6.99
N LYS A 160 1.10 31.64 -7.30
CA LYS A 160 0.58 32.78 -6.52
C LYS A 160 0.21 32.37 -5.09
N ALA A 161 -0.41 31.20 -4.91
CA ALA A 161 -0.73 30.65 -3.59
C ALA A 161 0.53 30.36 -2.75
N LEU A 162 1.60 29.87 -3.37
CA LEU A 162 2.88 29.58 -2.69
C LEU A 162 3.62 30.85 -2.23
N LYS A 163 3.59 31.94 -3.00
CA LYS A 163 4.13 33.26 -2.56
C LYS A 163 3.36 33.83 -1.38
N ASN A 164 2.03 33.69 -1.36
CA ASN A 164 1.19 34.18 -0.26
C ASN A 164 1.44 33.40 1.05
N ASN A 165 1.64 32.07 0.97
CA ASN A 165 1.95 31.25 2.15
C ASN A 165 3.33 31.56 2.77
N LYS A 166 4.36 31.88 1.97
CA LYS A 166 5.67 32.30 2.51
C LYS A 166 5.60 33.63 3.29
N THR A 167 4.65 34.49 2.93
CA THR A 167 4.45 35.79 3.59
C THR A 167 3.75 35.61 4.94
N ALA A 168 2.77 34.70 5.02
CA ALA A 168 2.06 34.36 6.27
C ALA A 168 2.93 33.62 7.31
N ILE A 169 3.94 32.86 6.87
CA ILE A 169 4.88 32.14 7.76
C ILE A 169 5.86 33.11 8.44
N ARG A 170 6.22 34.23 7.78
CA ARG A 170 7.15 35.23 8.32
C ARG A 170 6.52 36.10 9.43
N THR A 171 5.20 36.28 9.45
CA THR A 171 4.49 37.06 10.47
C THR A 171 4.16 36.26 11.74
N ASN A 172 4.23 34.93 11.70
CA ASN A 172 3.82 34.06 12.82
C ASN A 172 4.94 33.62 13.78
N THR A 173 6.17 34.13 13.63
CA THR A 173 7.34 33.76 14.47
C THR A 173 7.70 34.77 15.56
N SER A 174 6.94 35.85 15.73
CA SER A 174 7.07 36.74 16.89
C SER A 174 5.75 36.79 17.69
N ASN A 175 5.81 36.41 18.97
CA ASN A 175 4.76 36.45 19.99
C ASN A 175 3.85 35.22 20.15
N LYS A 176 4.30 34.25 20.97
CA LYS A 176 3.39 33.52 21.88
C LYS A 176 4.03 33.34 23.26
N LYS A 177 3.70 34.24 24.19
CA LYS A 177 3.68 33.96 25.63
C LYS A 177 2.37 33.23 25.98
N ASN A 178 2.49 32.24 26.85
CA ASN A 178 1.44 31.36 27.35
C ASN A 178 0.16 32.08 27.81
N ARG A 179 -0.98 31.65 27.27
CA ARG A 179 -2.30 31.70 27.92
C ARG A 179 -3.07 30.39 27.61
N PRO A 180 -3.78 29.79 28.57
CA PRO A 180 -4.53 28.56 28.34
C PRO A 180 -5.72 28.82 27.42
N ALA A 181 -5.92 27.94 26.44
CA ALA A 181 -7.01 28.05 25.47
C ALA A 181 -8.37 27.80 26.13
N LYS A 182 -9.28 28.77 26.03
CA LYS A 182 -10.73 28.54 26.25
C LYS A 182 -11.23 27.52 25.22
N LYS A 183 -11.82 26.42 25.67
CA LYS A 183 -12.57 25.49 24.81
C LYS A 183 -13.86 26.18 24.35
N SER A 184 -13.99 26.37 23.04
CA SER A 184 -15.22 26.79 22.38
C SER A 184 -16.21 25.62 22.39
N ASN A 185 -17.40 25.83 22.95
CA ASN A 185 -18.52 24.86 22.95
C ASN A 185 -19.51 25.14 21.82
N SER A 186 -19.06 25.66 20.67
CA SER A 186 -19.95 25.98 19.56
C SER A 186 -20.35 24.70 18.79
N LEU A 187 -21.61 24.62 18.32
CA LEU A 187 -22.08 23.54 17.43
C LEU A 187 -21.24 23.43 16.14
N ALA A 188 -20.53 24.51 15.74
CA ALA A 188 -19.66 24.50 14.57
C ALA A 188 -18.42 23.61 14.76
N ASP A 189 -17.96 23.42 16.00
CA ASP A 189 -16.70 22.72 16.33
C ASP A 189 -16.87 21.21 16.58
N ILE A 190 -18.09 20.66 16.44
CA ILE A 190 -18.38 19.25 16.69
C ILE A 190 -17.77 18.37 15.59
N LYS A 191 -16.96 17.39 16.00
CA LYS A 191 -16.37 16.36 15.13
C LYS A 191 -17.39 15.28 14.79
N LEU A 192 -17.28 14.67 13.60
CA LEU A 192 -18.09 13.53 13.16
C LEU A 192 -17.96 12.34 14.13
N GLY A 193 -19.04 11.57 14.28
CA GLY A 193 -19.20 10.49 15.26
C GLY A 193 -19.81 10.95 16.59
N ALA A 194 -19.86 10.02 17.56
CA ALA A 194 -20.31 10.29 18.92
C ALA A 194 -19.13 10.60 19.86
N HIS A 195 -19.13 11.78 20.48
CA HIS A 195 -18.06 12.23 21.38
C HIS A 195 -18.62 12.67 22.73
N VAL A 196 -18.13 12.09 23.82
CA VAL A 196 -18.44 12.53 25.19
C VAL A 196 -17.44 13.60 25.61
N ILE A 197 -17.93 14.80 25.92
CA ILE A 197 -17.10 15.96 26.28
C ILE A 197 -17.80 16.73 27.40
N SER A 198 -17.12 16.84 28.55
CA SER A 198 -17.56 17.70 29.67
C SER A 198 -19.02 17.45 30.10
N GLY A 199 -19.38 16.20 30.36
CA GLY A 199 -20.72 15.84 30.85
C GLY A 199 -21.84 15.82 29.81
N LYS A 200 -21.52 16.00 28.52
CA LYS A 200 -22.48 15.93 27.41
C LYS A 200 -21.98 15.00 26.32
N THR A 201 -22.90 14.43 25.55
CA THR A 201 -22.59 13.60 24.37
C THR A 201 -22.99 14.35 23.10
N TYR A 202 -22.03 14.53 22.21
CA TYR A 202 -22.16 15.24 20.94
C TYR A 202 -22.24 14.23 19.82
N PHE A 203 -23.19 14.42 18.90
CA PHE A 203 -23.37 13.55 17.74
C PHE A 203 -23.27 14.38 16.47
N ALA A 204 -22.52 13.89 15.50
CA ALA A 204 -22.44 14.49 14.18
C ALA A 204 -22.31 13.44 13.07
N VAL A 205 -23.13 13.54 12.02
CA VAL A 205 -23.11 12.63 10.87
C VAL A 205 -23.20 13.42 9.56
N TYR A 206 -22.41 13.04 8.56
CA TYR A 206 -22.42 13.67 7.25
C TYR A 206 -23.49 13.04 6.36
N SER A 207 -24.47 13.84 5.93
CA SER A 207 -25.52 13.45 5.00
C SER A 207 -26.03 14.72 4.28
N PRO A 208 -25.32 15.15 3.23
CA PRO A 208 -25.49 16.47 2.62
C PRO A 208 -26.79 16.58 1.82
N GLU A 209 -27.38 15.46 1.40
CA GLU A 209 -28.62 15.44 0.62
C GLU A 209 -29.85 15.06 1.46
N ALA A 210 -29.68 14.60 2.71
CA ALA A 210 -30.81 14.38 3.60
C ALA A 210 -31.60 15.68 3.84
N THR A 211 -32.91 15.52 3.96
CA THR A 211 -33.86 16.57 4.33
C THR A 211 -34.20 16.53 5.83
N ASP A 212 -34.07 15.37 6.46
CA ASP A 212 -34.17 15.20 7.92
C ASP A 212 -33.22 14.08 8.37
N VAL A 213 -32.60 14.25 9.54
CA VAL A 213 -31.88 13.18 10.23
C VAL A 213 -32.31 13.17 11.70
N THR A 214 -32.69 11.97 12.16
CA THR A 214 -33.08 11.72 13.55
C THR A 214 -32.09 10.75 14.19
N LEU A 215 -31.54 11.15 15.34
CA LEU A 215 -30.75 10.28 16.22
C LEU A 215 -31.70 9.40 17.05
N HIS A 216 -31.38 8.11 17.16
CA HIS A 216 -32.07 7.17 18.04
C HIS A 216 -31.12 6.69 19.13
N LEU A 217 -31.53 6.79 20.39
CA LEU A 217 -30.76 6.32 21.55
C LEU A 217 -31.43 5.11 22.22
N PHE A 218 -30.64 4.09 22.50
CA PHE A 218 -31.12 2.82 23.06
C PHE A 218 -30.37 2.46 24.34
N ASN A 219 -31.03 1.71 25.22
CA ASN A 219 -30.44 1.24 26.46
C ASN A 219 -29.70 -0.08 26.28
N LYS A 220 -30.17 -0.93 25.36
CA LYS A 220 -29.59 -2.23 25.01
C LYS A 220 -29.46 -2.37 23.50
N ALA A 221 -28.48 -3.16 23.06
CA ALA A 221 -28.31 -3.51 21.65
C ALA A 221 -29.57 -4.11 21.00
N THR A 222 -30.35 -4.87 21.77
CA THR A 222 -31.55 -5.58 21.32
C THR A 222 -32.83 -4.75 21.32
N ASP A 223 -32.79 -3.49 21.80
CA ASP A 223 -33.97 -2.63 21.84
C ASP A 223 -34.47 -2.35 20.41
N LYS A 224 -35.78 -2.50 20.17
CA LYS A 224 -36.41 -2.23 18.87
C LYS A 224 -36.75 -0.76 18.65
N ALA A 225 -36.94 -0.01 19.73
CA ALA A 225 -37.28 1.41 19.70
C ALA A 225 -36.36 2.19 20.63
N GLY A 226 -35.88 3.33 20.14
CA GLY A 226 -35.00 4.24 20.88
C GLY A 226 -35.65 5.60 21.12
N LYS A 227 -35.08 6.37 22.05
CA LYS A 227 -35.43 7.78 22.22
C LYS A 227 -34.97 8.55 20.99
N LYS A 228 -35.92 9.17 20.29
CA LYS A 228 -35.67 9.98 19.09
C LYS A 228 -35.23 11.39 19.48
N VAL A 229 -34.22 11.91 18.80
CA VAL A 229 -33.70 13.27 18.96
C VAL A 229 -33.47 13.86 17.57
N ALA A 230 -34.18 14.94 17.25
CA ALA A 230 -33.99 15.65 16.00
C ALA A 230 -32.57 16.27 15.91
N MET A 231 -31.96 16.21 14.72
CA MET A 231 -30.66 16.81 14.46
C MET A 231 -30.80 18.07 13.61
N LYS A 232 -29.78 18.94 13.64
CA LYS A 232 -29.74 20.17 12.84
C LYS A 232 -28.63 20.08 11.81
N LYS A 233 -28.95 20.32 10.54
CA LYS A 233 -28.00 20.38 9.45
C LYS A 233 -27.24 21.71 9.45
N ASP A 234 -25.94 21.66 9.22
CA ASP A 234 -25.12 22.84 8.95
C ASP A 234 -24.88 23.06 7.43
N ASN A 235 -24.25 24.18 7.08
CA ASN A 235 -23.98 24.54 5.68
C ASN A 235 -23.03 23.58 4.97
N GLY A 236 -22.30 22.74 5.72
CA GLY A 236 -21.40 21.72 5.20
C GLY A 236 -22.08 20.37 4.98
N GLY A 237 -23.39 20.25 5.22
CA GLY A 237 -24.11 18.98 5.08
C GLY A 237 -23.94 18.03 6.26
N VAL A 238 -23.43 18.52 7.40
CA VAL A 238 -23.29 17.74 8.63
C VAL A 238 -24.49 17.98 9.54
N TRP A 239 -25.13 16.90 9.98
CA TRP A 239 -26.23 16.91 10.94
C TRP A 239 -25.68 16.75 12.35
N LYS A 240 -26.09 17.63 13.27
CA LYS A 240 -25.53 17.70 14.63
C LYS A 240 -26.62 17.78 15.69
N THR A 241 -26.37 17.16 16.84
CA THR A 241 -27.15 17.38 18.06
C THR A 241 -26.30 17.15 19.31
N ILE A 242 -26.80 17.62 20.45
CA ILE A 242 -26.16 17.48 21.75
C ILE A 242 -27.17 16.89 22.72
N VAL A 243 -26.76 15.87 23.45
CA VAL A 243 -27.57 15.23 24.48
C VAL A 243 -26.85 15.37 25.81
N ASP A 244 -27.58 15.79 26.85
CA ASP A 244 -27.03 15.91 28.19
C ASP A 244 -26.71 14.54 28.79
N GLY A 245 -25.58 14.44 29.49
CA GLY A 245 -25.10 13.22 30.11
C GLY A 245 -23.95 12.56 29.35
N GLU A 246 -23.14 11.80 30.09
CA GLU A 246 -22.10 10.93 29.55
C GLU A 246 -22.73 9.57 29.23
N LEU A 247 -23.04 9.33 27.96
CA LEU A 247 -23.85 8.20 27.54
C LEU A 247 -23.03 6.93 27.27
N TYR A 248 -21.91 6.73 27.97
CA TYR A 248 -21.08 5.54 27.79
C TYR A 248 -21.88 4.25 27.99
N GLY A 249 -21.64 3.25 27.12
CA GLY A 249 -22.33 1.97 27.09
C GLY A 249 -23.75 2.02 26.52
N LYS A 250 -24.24 3.19 26.09
CA LYS A 250 -25.50 3.32 25.35
C LYS A 250 -25.28 3.07 23.86
N PHE A 251 -26.35 2.70 23.19
CA PHE A 251 -26.34 2.38 21.76
C PHE A 251 -27.09 3.44 20.98
N TYR A 252 -26.72 3.65 19.73
CA TYR A 252 -27.33 4.65 18.88
C TYR A 252 -27.31 4.27 17.40
N GLY A 253 -28.11 5.00 16.62
CA GLY A 253 -28.15 4.96 15.17
C GLY A 253 -28.93 6.15 14.63
N TYR A 254 -29.03 6.28 13.32
CA TYR A 254 -29.70 7.37 12.64
C TYR A 254 -30.77 6.85 11.68
N THR A 255 -31.86 7.59 11.52
CA THR A 255 -32.74 7.45 10.36
C THR A 255 -32.62 8.73 9.54
N ALA A 256 -32.58 8.60 8.22
CA ALA A 256 -32.41 9.74 7.30
C ALA A 256 -33.51 9.77 6.24
N SER A 257 -34.20 10.91 6.13
CA SER A 257 -35.12 11.19 5.04
C SER A 257 -34.39 11.98 3.96
N GLY A 258 -34.76 11.77 2.69
CA GLY A 258 -34.15 12.50 1.59
C GLY A 258 -34.72 12.12 0.22
N PRO A 259 -34.18 12.70 -0.86
CA PRO A 259 -34.61 12.42 -2.21
C PRO A 259 -34.37 10.95 -2.61
N LYS A 260 -35.28 10.34 -3.36
CA LYS A 260 -35.11 9.00 -3.95
C LYS A 260 -34.78 9.10 -5.44
N GLY A 261 -34.15 8.08 -6.00
CA GLY A 261 -33.77 8.02 -7.43
C GLY A 261 -32.36 8.55 -7.70
N ASP A 262 -31.86 8.41 -8.93
CA ASP A 262 -30.48 8.76 -9.33
C ASP A 262 -29.39 8.15 -8.43
N GLY A 263 -29.65 6.95 -7.91
CA GLY A 263 -28.75 6.26 -6.99
C GLY A 263 -28.92 6.66 -5.51
N ARG A 264 -29.82 7.57 -5.15
CA ARG A 264 -30.11 7.91 -3.75
C ARG A 264 -31.04 6.87 -3.12
N LEU A 265 -30.68 6.43 -1.90
CA LEU A 265 -31.31 5.31 -1.19
C LEU A 265 -31.84 5.70 0.20
N PHE A 266 -32.23 6.97 0.39
CA PHE A 266 -32.78 7.43 1.67
C PHE A 266 -34.07 6.67 2.01
N ASP A 267 -34.11 6.14 3.24
CA ASP A 267 -35.26 5.46 3.80
C ASP A 267 -35.43 5.86 5.28
N PRO A 268 -36.50 6.60 5.64
CA PRO A 268 -36.71 7.05 7.02
C PRO A 268 -37.01 5.91 8.00
N ASP A 269 -37.38 4.72 7.51
CA ASP A 269 -37.69 3.56 8.36
C ASP A 269 -36.46 2.68 8.60
N ASN A 270 -35.38 2.88 7.84
CA ASN A 270 -34.15 2.13 7.99
C ASN A 270 -33.23 2.75 9.05
N LEU A 271 -32.87 1.98 10.08
CA LEU A 271 -31.95 2.41 11.12
C LEU A 271 -30.51 2.15 10.67
N LEU A 272 -29.77 3.23 10.47
CA LEU A 272 -28.39 3.24 10.00
C LEU A 272 -27.42 3.36 11.18
N SER A 273 -26.31 2.63 11.13
CA SER A 273 -25.19 2.83 12.04
C SER A 273 -24.36 4.07 11.65
N ASP A 274 -23.54 4.57 12.56
CA ASP A 274 -22.68 5.74 12.31
C ASP A 274 -21.42 5.33 11.52
N PRO A 275 -21.16 5.92 10.34
CA PRO A 275 -19.90 5.72 9.62
C PRO A 275 -18.63 6.04 10.44
N TYR A 276 -18.75 6.88 11.47
CA TYR A 276 -17.70 7.27 12.42
C TYR A 276 -17.85 6.57 13.79
N ALA A 277 -18.60 5.48 13.89
CA ALA A 277 -18.73 4.70 15.11
C ALA A 277 -17.37 4.17 15.58
N PHE A 278 -17.02 4.44 16.85
CA PHE A 278 -15.79 3.88 17.46
C PHE A 278 -15.96 2.44 17.95
N ALA A 279 -17.19 1.92 17.93
CA ALA A 279 -17.56 0.53 18.16
C ALA A 279 -18.96 0.29 17.58
N ASN A 280 -19.21 -0.90 17.05
CA ASN A 280 -20.52 -1.32 16.56
C ASN A 280 -20.83 -2.73 17.08
N VAL A 281 -22.12 -3.03 17.26
CA VAL A 281 -22.55 -4.40 17.59
C VAL A 281 -22.67 -5.18 16.29
N ASP A 282 -21.71 -6.05 16.00
CA ASP A 282 -21.60 -6.74 14.70
C ASP A 282 -21.58 -5.74 13.52
N HIS A 283 -21.61 -6.25 12.28
CA HIS A 283 -21.59 -5.40 11.08
C HIS A 283 -22.86 -4.56 10.84
N ASN A 284 -24.02 -5.03 11.32
CA ASN A 284 -25.34 -4.45 11.01
C ASN A 284 -26.12 -3.98 12.25
N GLY A 285 -25.56 -4.11 13.45
CA GLY A 285 -26.22 -3.66 14.66
C GLY A 285 -26.02 -2.18 14.93
N LYS A 286 -26.34 -1.80 16.17
CA LYS A 286 -26.28 -0.40 16.62
C LYS A 286 -24.85 0.01 16.95
N SER A 287 -24.54 1.26 16.69
CA SER A 287 -23.28 1.87 17.12
C SER A 287 -23.26 2.06 18.63
N VAL A 288 -22.08 2.00 19.25
CA VAL A 288 -21.91 2.08 20.70
C VAL A 288 -21.17 3.34 21.09
N ILE A 289 -21.65 4.03 22.14
CA ILE A 289 -20.95 5.17 22.73
C ILE A 289 -19.96 4.61 23.75
N VAL A 290 -18.68 4.69 23.45
CA VAL A 290 -17.62 4.01 24.21
C VAL A 290 -16.68 4.98 24.90
N ASP A 291 -16.27 4.61 26.11
CA ASP A 291 -15.14 5.26 26.78
C ASP A 291 -13.84 4.78 26.14
N ARG A 292 -13.18 5.69 25.42
CA ARG A 292 -11.94 5.40 24.72
C ARG A 292 -10.69 5.62 25.59
N ASN A 293 -10.83 6.09 26.84
CA ASN A 293 -9.67 6.33 27.69
C ASN A 293 -8.91 5.02 27.95
N TYR A 294 -7.59 5.08 27.73
CA TYR A 294 -6.68 3.96 27.93
C TYR A 294 -5.32 4.47 28.43
N GLN A 295 -4.77 3.80 29.44
CA GLN A 295 -3.48 4.15 30.03
C GLN A 295 -2.36 3.34 29.38
N TRP A 296 -1.82 3.88 28.28
CA TRP A 296 -0.66 3.32 27.57
C TRP A 296 0.55 3.16 28.49
N LYS A 297 1.11 1.95 28.56
CA LYS A 297 2.32 1.65 29.33
C LYS A 297 3.59 1.91 28.49
N ASN A 298 3.55 1.63 27.19
CA ASN A 298 4.71 1.64 26.31
C ASN A 298 4.75 2.89 25.41
N LYS A 299 4.50 4.07 25.96
CA LYS A 299 4.38 5.35 25.22
C LYS A 299 5.62 5.77 24.42
N ASN A 300 6.79 5.24 24.78
CA ASN A 300 8.08 5.57 24.18
C ASN A 300 8.55 4.49 23.18
N PHE A 301 7.68 3.56 22.80
CA PHE A 301 8.00 2.57 21.78
C PHE A 301 8.47 3.27 20.49
N LYS A 302 9.53 2.73 19.88
CA LYS A 302 10.10 3.22 18.64
C LYS A 302 9.99 2.14 17.59
N ARG A 303 9.08 2.36 16.64
CA ARG A 303 8.98 1.54 15.44
C ARG A 303 10.29 1.55 14.63
N PRO A 304 10.61 0.47 13.90
CA PRO A 304 11.73 0.46 12.96
C PRO A 304 11.47 1.38 11.76
N GLU A 305 12.53 1.84 11.09
CA GLU A 305 12.40 2.41 9.74
C GLU A 305 11.88 1.32 8.78
N SER A 306 11.16 1.68 7.71
CA SER A 306 10.62 0.70 6.76
C SER A 306 11.69 -0.23 6.18
N LYS A 307 12.91 0.27 5.91
CA LYS A 307 14.03 -0.55 5.42
C LYS A 307 14.50 -1.63 6.43
N ASP A 308 14.16 -1.47 7.70
CA ASP A 308 14.55 -2.34 8.82
C ASP A 308 13.41 -3.26 9.27
N ALA A 309 12.24 -3.14 8.65
CA ALA A 309 11.09 -3.98 8.94
C ALA A 309 11.31 -5.40 8.41
N VAL A 310 10.94 -6.37 9.25
CA VAL A 310 10.69 -7.77 8.90
C VAL A 310 9.26 -8.05 9.36
N ILE A 311 8.36 -8.12 8.39
CA ILE A 311 6.91 -8.14 8.62
C ILE A 311 6.45 -9.59 8.80
N TYR A 312 5.61 -9.81 9.80
CA TYR A 312 4.91 -11.07 10.03
C TYR A 312 3.41 -10.87 9.88
N GLU A 313 2.84 -11.37 8.78
CA GLU A 313 1.41 -11.29 8.49
C GLU A 313 0.66 -12.38 9.26
N MET A 314 -0.37 -12.02 10.01
CA MET A 314 -1.10 -12.94 10.86
C MET A 314 -2.56 -12.56 11.10
N HIS A 315 -3.39 -13.58 11.30
CA HIS A 315 -4.79 -13.44 11.70
C HIS A 315 -4.94 -13.59 13.22
N ILE A 316 -5.73 -12.71 13.86
CA ILE A 316 -5.96 -12.73 15.32
C ILE A 316 -6.48 -14.09 15.77
N LYS A 317 -7.46 -14.64 15.03
CA LYS A 317 -8.11 -15.88 15.43
C LYS A 317 -7.19 -17.08 15.26
N ASP A 318 -6.53 -17.16 14.11
CA ASP A 318 -5.80 -18.36 13.67
C ASP A 318 -4.66 -18.68 14.61
N PHE A 319 -3.98 -17.63 15.09
CA PHE A 319 -2.77 -17.76 15.88
C PHE A 319 -3.00 -18.45 17.22
N THR A 320 -4.23 -18.38 17.75
CA THR A 320 -4.56 -18.84 19.11
C THR A 320 -5.68 -19.88 19.18
N ALA A 321 -6.51 -20.00 18.13
CA ALA A 321 -7.70 -20.86 18.13
C ALA A 321 -7.41 -22.36 18.22
N HIS A 322 -6.34 -22.85 17.59
CA HIS A 322 -6.03 -24.27 17.61
C HIS A 322 -5.71 -24.76 19.04
N LYS A 323 -6.18 -25.95 19.41
CA LYS A 323 -6.01 -26.55 20.75
C LYS A 323 -4.55 -26.64 21.23
N SER A 324 -3.59 -26.73 20.31
CA SER A 324 -2.15 -26.83 20.65
C SER A 324 -1.51 -25.49 21.05
N SER A 325 -2.22 -24.37 20.94
CA SER A 325 -1.73 -23.04 21.32
C SER A 325 -1.38 -22.91 22.79
N GLY A 326 -2.07 -23.68 23.66
CA GLY A 326 -1.95 -23.56 25.11
C GLY A 326 -2.62 -22.30 25.68
N VAL A 327 -3.31 -21.53 24.84
CA VAL A 327 -4.12 -20.37 25.25
C VAL A 327 -5.37 -20.85 25.97
N LYS A 328 -5.76 -20.14 27.03
CA LYS A 328 -7.01 -20.42 27.77
C LYS A 328 -8.21 -20.38 26.82
N ASP A 329 -9.13 -21.34 26.92
CA ASP A 329 -10.27 -21.47 26.01
C ASP A 329 -11.09 -20.16 25.86
N SER A 330 -11.28 -19.41 26.93
CA SER A 330 -12.01 -18.13 26.91
C SER A 330 -11.29 -17.00 26.17
N LEU A 331 -10.00 -17.17 25.84
CA LEU A 331 -9.17 -16.18 25.15
C LEU A 331 -8.75 -16.65 23.75
N LYS A 332 -9.03 -17.91 23.39
CA LYS A 332 -8.74 -18.43 22.06
C LYS A 332 -9.50 -17.62 21.03
N GLY A 333 -8.77 -17.17 20.02
CA GLY A 333 -9.34 -16.42 18.91
C GLY A 333 -9.55 -14.93 19.17
N THR A 334 -9.02 -14.39 20.28
CA THR A 334 -9.30 -13.01 20.73
C THR A 334 -8.06 -12.13 20.70
N TYR A 335 -8.26 -10.80 20.75
CA TYR A 335 -7.18 -9.82 20.92
C TYR A 335 -6.29 -10.11 22.12
N LEU A 336 -6.89 -10.45 23.27
CA LEU A 336 -6.13 -10.72 24.50
C LEU A 336 -5.41 -12.08 24.47
N GLY A 337 -5.95 -13.06 23.75
CA GLY A 337 -5.30 -14.37 23.57
C GLY A 337 -3.94 -14.26 22.90
N MET A 338 -3.73 -13.25 22.06
CA MET A 338 -2.46 -12.99 21.37
C MET A 338 -1.31 -12.60 22.33
N LEU A 339 -1.62 -12.17 23.55
CA LEU A 339 -0.62 -11.82 24.57
C LEU A 339 -0.21 -13.02 25.44
N GLU A 340 -0.88 -14.16 25.29
CA GLU A 340 -0.57 -15.39 26.02
C GLU A 340 0.70 -16.08 25.47
N GLY A 341 1.20 -17.06 26.24
CA GLY A 341 2.34 -17.87 25.80
C GLY A 341 3.69 -17.15 25.78
N LYS A 342 3.82 -15.96 26.39
CA LYS A 342 5.05 -15.14 26.45
C LYS A 342 6.32 -15.90 26.82
N ASN A 343 6.22 -16.86 27.74
CA ASN A 343 7.35 -17.67 28.23
C ASN A 343 7.41 -19.07 27.58
N THR A 344 6.80 -19.24 26.42
CA THR A 344 6.71 -20.52 25.70
C THR A 344 7.21 -20.36 24.26
N GLY A 345 7.40 -21.47 23.54
CA GLY A 345 7.72 -21.43 22.10
C GLY A 345 6.51 -21.16 21.18
N LYS A 346 5.39 -20.65 21.71
CA LYS A 346 4.10 -20.49 21.03
C LYS A 346 3.57 -19.06 21.19
N VAL A 347 2.65 -18.66 20.31
CA VAL A 347 1.95 -17.37 20.34
C VAL A 347 2.93 -16.19 20.53
N LEU A 348 2.87 -15.43 21.63
CA LEU A 348 3.74 -14.27 21.83
C LEU A 348 5.22 -14.67 21.98
N GLY A 349 5.50 -15.77 22.69
CA GLY A 349 6.87 -16.25 22.84
C GLY A 349 7.46 -16.76 21.53
N HIS A 350 6.63 -17.30 20.63
CA HIS A 350 7.05 -17.64 19.27
C HIS A 350 7.54 -16.42 18.48
N LEU A 351 6.78 -15.32 18.47
CA LEU A 351 7.15 -14.10 17.72
C LEU A 351 8.53 -13.57 18.17
N LYS A 352 8.76 -13.59 19.50
CA LYS A 352 10.04 -13.18 20.09
C LYS A 352 11.18 -14.10 19.69
N GLU A 353 10.94 -15.40 19.69
CA GLU A 353 11.92 -16.41 19.31
C GLU A 353 12.29 -16.32 17.83
N LEU A 354 11.30 -16.04 16.97
CA LEU A 354 11.48 -15.86 15.53
C LEU A 354 12.31 -14.61 15.24
N GLY A 355 12.07 -13.51 15.96
CA GLY A 355 12.86 -12.28 15.87
C GLY A 355 12.40 -11.28 14.80
N VAL A 356 11.18 -11.44 14.28
CA VAL A 356 10.49 -10.40 13.52
C VAL A 356 10.30 -9.13 14.37
N ASN A 357 10.10 -7.97 13.75
CA ASN A 357 9.96 -6.70 14.47
C ASN A 357 8.74 -5.87 14.06
N VAL A 358 7.98 -6.34 13.07
CA VAL A 358 6.71 -5.74 12.65
C VAL A 358 5.66 -6.85 12.51
N ILE A 359 4.50 -6.65 13.12
CA ILE A 359 3.32 -7.52 12.99
C ILE A 359 2.33 -6.83 12.07
N GLU A 360 1.93 -7.53 11.01
CA GLU A 360 0.81 -7.13 10.15
C GLU A 360 -0.42 -7.93 10.55
N LEU A 361 -1.38 -7.26 11.18
CA LEU A 361 -2.66 -7.86 11.51
C LEU A 361 -3.55 -7.81 10.27
N MET A 362 -4.07 -8.98 9.87
CA MET A 362 -5.21 -9.08 8.96
C MET A 362 -6.41 -8.24 9.48
N PRO A 363 -7.41 -7.90 8.64
CA PRO A 363 -8.40 -6.88 8.93
C PRO A 363 -8.98 -6.90 10.36
N VAL A 364 -8.85 -5.77 11.05
CA VAL A 364 -9.41 -5.55 12.40
C VAL A 364 -10.45 -4.44 12.46
N HIS A 365 -10.79 -3.83 11.32
CA HIS A 365 -11.99 -2.99 11.24
C HIS A 365 -13.22 -3.88 11.39
N GLU A 366 -14.30 -3.41 12.00
CA GLU A 366 -15.55 -4.17 12.09
C GLU A 366 -16.04 -4.57 10.70
N PHE A 367 -16.32 -5.86 10.48
CA PHE A 367 -16.66 -6.42 9.19
C PHE A 367 -17.85 -7.39 9.25
N ASP A 368 -18.47 -7.65 8.09
CA ASP A 368 -19.51 -8.67 7.99
C ASP A 368 -18.90 -10.06 7.97
N ASN A 369 -19.04 -10.79 9.09
CA ASN A 369 -18.57 -12.16 9.27
C ASN A 369 -19.33 -13.20 8.41
N ASN A 370 -20.46 -12.85 7.81
CA ASN A 370 -21.29 -13.75 6.99
C ASN A 370 -21.82 -13.05 5.73
N PHE A 371 -20.91 -12.45 4.97
CA PHE A 371 -21.26 -11.66 3.80
C PHE A 371 -21.91 -12.53 2.71
N ALA A 372 -23.09 -12.11 2.25
CA ALA A 372 -23.89 -12.81 1.25
C ALA A 372 -24.14 -14.31 1.57
N GLY A 373 -24.19 -14.68 2.86
CA GLY A 373 -24.41 -16.05 3.30
C GLY A 373 -23.16 -16.94 3.26
N VAL A 374 -21.98 -16.35 3.07
CA VAL A 374 -20.69 -17.03 3.10
C VAL A 374 -19.88 -16.52 4.30
N VAL A 375 -19.24 -17.43 5.02
CA VAL A 375 -18.33 -17.07 6.11
C VAL A 375 -17.23 -16.17 5.56
N ASN A 376 -17.04 -15.02 6.19
CA ASN A 376 -15.91 -14.12 5.92
C ASN A 376 -14.98 -14.18 7.13
N HIS A 377 -14.11 -15.18 7.13
CA HIS A 377 -13.16 -15.41 8.23
C HIS A 377 -12.02 -14.40 8.21
N TRP A 378 -11.47 -14.10 7.03
CA TRP A 378 -10.35 -13.16 6.90
C TRP A 378 -10.69 -11.71 7.26
N GLY A 379 -11.96 -11.31 7.11
CA GLY A 379 -12.43 -9.99 7.52
C GLY A 379 -12.40 -8.89 6.46
N TYR A 380 -12.23 -9.23 5.18
CA TYR A 380 -12.09 -8.21 4.12
C TYR A 380 -13.38 -7.46 3.79
N MET A 381 -14.56 -7.92 4.23
CA MET A 381 -15.82 -7.18 4.05
C MET A 381 -16.04 -6.14 5.16
N THR A 382 -15.23 -5.07 5.18
CA THR A 382 -15.30 -4.02 6.21
C THR A 382 -16.64 -3.26 6.20
N SER A 383 -17.25 -3.11 7.37
CA SER A 383 -18.50 -2.36 7.58
C SER A 383 -18.27 -0.99 8.24
N HIS A 384 -17.28 -0.86 9.15
CA HIS A 384 -17.00 0.38 9.87
C HIS A 384 -15.50 0.65 9.98
N PHE A 385 -15.05 1.79 9.44
CA PHE A 385 -13.61 2.10 9.37
C PHE A 385 -12.96 2.49 10.71
N PHE A 386 -13.73 2.80 11.75
CA PHE A 386 -13.25 3.31 13.04
C PHE A 386 -13.48 2.35 14.20
N ALA A 387 -14.27 1.30 14.00
CA ALA A 387 -14.61 0.33 15.02
C ALA A 387 -13.67 -0.88 14.91
N PRO A 388 -13.08 -1.36 16.02
CA PRO A 388 -12.39 -2.64 16.01
C PRO A 388 -13.40 -3.80 15.92
N GLU A 389 -13.05 -4.85 15.19
CA GLU A 389 -13.87 -6.05 15.01
C GLU A 389 -14.24 -6.68 16.34
N CYS A 390 -15.53 -6.78 16.60
CA CYS A 390 -16.07 -7.18 17.88
C CYS A 390 -16.02 -8.69 18.11
N SER A 391 -15.98 -9.52 17.05
CA SER A 391 -15.86 -10.98 17.20
C SER A 391 -14.51 -11.44 17.75
N TYR A 392 -13.47 -10.59 17.65
CA TYR A 392 -12.15 -10.83 18.26
C TYR A 392 -12.07 -10.34 19.72
N ALA A 393 -13.13 -9.75 20.26
CA ALA A 393 -13.16 -9.27 21.64
C ALA A 393 -13.89 -10.23 22.57
N SER A 394 -13.80 -9.99 23.89
CA SER A 394 -14.59 -10.73 24.88
C SER A 394 -16.11 -10.45 24.81
N GLY A 395 -16.50 -9.38 24.11
CA GLY A 395 -17.89 -8.95 23.96
C GLY A 395 -18.10 -7.97 22.80
N LYS A 396 -19.38 -7.76 22.45
CA LYS A 396 -19.80 -6.96 21.29
C LYS A 396 -20.25 -5.53 21.62
N ASN A 397 -20.17 -5.12 22.89
CA ASN A 397 -20.68 -3.85 23.38
C ASN A 397 -19.56 -2.80 23.50
N GLY A 398 -18.51 -2.93 22.67
CA GLY A 398 -17.37 -2.01 22.63
C GLY A 398 -16.14 -2.46 23.43
N GLU A 399 -16.13 -3.68 23.97
CA GLU A 399 -14.98 -4.26 24.67
C GLU A 399 -13.71 -4.26 23.79
N GLY A 400 -13.87 -4.52 22.49
CA GLY A 400 -12.79 -4.51 21.50
C GLY A 400 -11.96 -3.21 21.46
N VAL A 401 -12.54 -2.07 21.85
CA VAL A 401 -11.83 -0.78 21.91
C VAL A 401 -10.69 -0.81 22.91
N LYS A 402 -10.91 -1.35 24.11
CA LYS A 402 -9.88 -1.43 25.15
C LYS A 402 -8.98 -2.64 24.94
N GLU A 403 -9.51 -3.74 24.42
CA GLU A 403 -8.76 -4.97 24.19
C GLU A 403 -7.75 -4.86 23.05
N LEU A 404 -8.11 -4.25 21.92
CA LEU A 404 -7.15 -4.01 20.83
C LEU A 404 -6.05 -3.02 21.26
N LYS A 405 -6.38 -2.00 22.07
CA LYS A 405 -5.35 -1.13 22.68
C LYS A 405 -4.42 -1.90 23.60
N ALA A 406 -4.96 -2.83 24.40
CA ALA A 406 -4.15 -3.70 25.25
C ALA A 406 -3.26 -4.64 24.46
N LEU A 407 -3.74 -5.19 23.34
CA LEU A 407 -2.94 -5.98 22.41
C LEU A 407 -1.77 -5.14 21.86
N ILE A 408 -2.06 -3.97 21.28
CA ILE A 408 -1.01 -3.11 20.69
C ILE A 408 0.00 -2.66 21.75
N ASP A 409 -0.46 -2.22 22.93
CA ASP A 409 0.43 -1.83 24.04
C ASP A 409 1.28 -3.01 24.50
N GLY A 410 0.71 -4.22 24.56
CA GLY A 410 1.44 -5.44 24.90
C GLY A 410 2.50 -5.81 23.87
N LEU A 411 2.19 -5.73 22.58
CA LEU A 411 3.12 -5.97 21.48
C LEU A 411 4.25 -4.93 21.46
N HIS A 412 3.93 -3.65 21.67
CA HIS A 412 4.92 -2.58 21.85
C HIS A 412 5.86 -2.87 23.02
N GLY A 413 5.34 -3.39 24.13
CA GLY A 413 6.13 -3.79 25.30
C GLY A 413 7.12 -4.94 25.04
N GLU A 414 6.87 -5.74 24.00
CA GLU A 414 7.79 -6.79 23.54
C GLU A 414 8.65 -6.37 22.34
N GLY A 415 8.53 -5.12 21.90
CA GLY A 415 9.38 -4.56 20.84
C GLY A 415 8.83 -4.72 19.41
N PHE A 416 7.56 -5.08 19.25
CA PHE A 416 6.92 -5.21 17.93
C PHE A 416 6.20 -3.95 17.54
N ALA A 417 6.44 -3.45 16.32
CA ALA A 417 5.54 -2.49 15.70
C ALA A 417 4.29 -3.21 15.16
N VAL A 418 3.14 -2.54 15.14
CA VAL A 418 1.88 -3.11 14.67
C VAL A 418 1.37 -2.33 13.47
N ILE A 419 1.22 -2.98 12.33
CA ILE A 419 0.57 -2.44 11.14
C ILE A 419 -0.76 -3.14 10.92
N LEU A 420 -1.75 -2.40 10.42
CA LEU A 420 -3.10 -2.92 10.16
C LEU A 420 -3.32 -3.10 8.67
N ASP A 421 -3.83 -4.26 8.27
CA ASP A 421 -4.47 -4.43 6.97
C ASP A 421 -5.79 -3.67 6.95
N VAL A 422 -5.95 -2.77 5.98
CA VAL A 422 -7.06 -1.83 5.90
C VAL A 422 -7.76 -1.86 4.55
N VAL A 423 -9.06 -2.12 4.59
CA VAL A 423 -9.93 -2.21 3.42
C VAL A 423 -10.73 -0.92 3.26
N TYR A 424 -10.15 0.09 2.60
CA TYR A 424 -10.84 1.34 2.28
C TYR A 424 -11.44 1.36 0.87
N ASN A 425 -11.19 0.30 0.09
CA ASN A 425 -11.52 0.25 -1.34
C ASN A 425 -12.96 -0.20 -1.63
N HIS A 426 -13.57 -1.01 -0.75
CA HIS A 426 -14.98 -1.42 -0.78
C HIS A 426 -15.56 -1.51 0.64
N THR A 427 -16.84 -1.87 0.75
CA THR A 427 -17.54 -2.10 2.03
C THR A 427 -18.41 -3.36 2.01
N ALA A 428 -18.80 -3.82 3.20
CA ALA A 428 -19.78 -4.85 3.46
C ALA A 428 -21.19 -4.54 2.95
N GLU A 429 -21.49 -3.31 2.52
CA GLU A 429 -22.81 -3.00 1.97
C GLU A 429 -23.01 -3.64 0.59
N GLY A 430 -21.98 -4.15 -0.07
CA GLY A 430 -22.07 -4.88 -1.34
C GLY A 430 -22.65 -4.06 -2.49
N ASN A 431 -23.18 -4.74 -3.52
CA ASN A 431 -23.75 -4.13 -4.72
C ASN A 431 -25.18 -3.58 -4.50
N HIS A 432 -25.93 -3.34 -5.57
CA HIS A 432 -27.32 -2.86 -5.52
C HIS A 432 -28.34 -3.75 -4.77
N GLU A 433 -28.02 -5.01 -4.49
CA GLU A 433 -28.85 -5.94 -3.72
C GLU A 433 -28.51 -5.92 -2.22
N GLY A 434 -27.32 -5.42 -1.87
CA GLY A 434 -26.88 -5.31 -0.49
C GLY A 434 -27.58 -4.18 0.26
N GLN A 435 -27.92 -4.45 1.52
CA GLN A 435 -28.71 -3.58 2.36
C GLN A 435 -27.95 -2.29 2.74
N PRO A 436 -28.62 -1.13 2.81
CA PRO A 436 -28.05 0.05 3.42
C PRO A 436 -27.90 -0.14 4.94
N LEU A 437 -26.66 -0.19 5.41
CA LEU A 437 -26.25 -0.28 6.81
C LEU A 437 -25.85 1.10 7.35
N ASN A 438 -25.09 1.87 6.55
CA ASN A 438 -24.53 3.16 6.94
C ASN A 438 -24.34 4.10 5.73
N PHE A 439 -23.32 3.90 4.90
CA PHE A 439 -22.91 4.83 3.85
C PHE A 439 -23.99 4.98 2.77
N LYS A 440 -24.57 3.87 2.28
CA LYS A 440 -25.64 3.88 1.26
C LYS A 440 -26.85 4.70 1.72
N GLY A 441 -27.28 4.49 2.97
CA GLY A 441 -28.47 5.12 3.51
C GLY A 441 -28.28 6.60 3.83
N LEU A 442 -27.04 7.04 4.05
CA LEU A 442 -26.70 8.42 4.40
C LEU A 442 -26.33 9.28 3.18
N ASP A 443 -25.57 8.75 2.21
CA ASP A 443 -25.17 9.48 1.00
C ASP A 443 -24.57 8.54 -0.07
N ASN A 444 -25.36 7.61 -0.61
CA ASN A 444 -24.87 6.61 -1.57
C ASN A 444 -23.97 7.15 -2.71
N PRO A 445 -24.37 8.16 -3.52
CA PRO A 445 -23.52 8.69 -4.59
C PRO A 445 -22.30 9.49 -4.08
N GLY A 446 -22.30 9.92 -2.82
CA GLY A 446 -21.16 10.55 -2.16
C GLY A 446 -20.10 9.53 -1.78
N TYR A 447 -20.50 8.38 -1.24
CA TYR A 447 -19.61 7.34 -0.75
C TYR A 447 -19.19 6.30 -1.78
N TYR A 448 -19.99 6.03 -2.82
CA TYR A 448 -19.72 4.97 -3.80
C TYR A 448 -19.62 5.45 -5.24
N ARG A 449 -18.80 4.77 -6.03
CA ARG A 449 -18.70 4.98 -7.48
C ARG A 449 -19.86 4.26 -8.17
N LEU A 450 -20.87 5.02 -8.57
CA LEU A 450 -22.02 4.51 -9.32
C LEU A 450 -21.71 4.49 -10.83
N MET A 451 -22.35 3.57 -11.55
CA MET A 451 -22.24 3.54 -13.01
C MET A 451 -22.93 4.78 -13.61
N PRO A 452 -22.27 5.51 -14.53
CA PRO A 452 -22.79 6.77 -15.06
C PRO A 452 -24.10 6.57 -15.84
N ASP A 453 -24.20 5.50 -16.62
CA ASP A 453 -25.35 5.22 -17.49
C ASP A 453 -26.55 4.66 -16.71
N ASN A 454 -26.29 4.04 -15.56
CA ASN A 454 -27.34 3.54 -14.68
C ASN A 454 -26.88 3.54 -13.21
N LYS A 455 -27.22 4.63 -12.52
CA LYS A 455 -26.84 4.87 -11.12
C LYS A 455 -27.50 3.93 -10.11
N LYS A 456 -28.33 2.98 -10.57
CA LYS A 456 -28.74 1.83 -9.75
C LYS A 456 -27.55 0.90 -9.46
N TYR A 457 -26.60 0.80 -10.38
CA TYR A 457 -25.47 -0.13 -10.32
C TYR A 457 -24.17 0.58 -9.94
N TYR A 458 -23.19 -0.22 -9.52
CA TYR A 458 -21.93 0.22 -8.94
C TYR A 458 -20.77 -0.25 -9.82
N TRP A 459 -19.70 0.55 -9.86
CA TRP A 459 -18.41 0.02 -10.30
C TRP A 459 -17.92 -1.05 -9.31
N ASN A 460 -17.27 -2.09 -9.85
CA ASN A 460 -16.88 -3.26 -9.07
C ASN A 460 -15.45 -3.74 -9.38
N GLY A 461 -14.50 -2.81 -9.44
CA GLY A 461 -13.09 -3.14 -9.62
C GLY A 461 -12.45 -3.90 -8.47
N THR A 462 -13.14 -3.96 -7.33
CA THR A 462 -12.75 -4.74 -6.15
C THR A 462 -13.17 -6.20 -6.25
N GLY A 463 -14.17 -6.52 -7.09
CA GLY A 463 -14.82 -7.82 -7.11
C GLY A 463 -15.87 -8.02 -6.01
N CYS A 464 -15.95 -7.12 -5.02
CA CYS A 464 -16.79 -7.27 -3.82
C CYS A 464 -18.15 -6.55 -3.88
N GLY A 465 -18.55 -6.09 -5.06
CA GLY A 465 -19.86 -5.52 -5.36
C GLY A 465 -19.92 -3.99 -5.40
N ASN A 466 -18.94 -3.30 -4.81
CA ASN A 466 -18.86 -1.83 -4.84
C ASN A 466 -17.40 -1.32 -4.81
N GLU A 467 -17.25 -0.03 -5.14
CA GLU A 467 -16.03 0.74 -4.97
C GLU A 467 -16.34 2.00 -4.16
N VAL A 468 -15.57 2.23 -3.10
CA VAL A 468 -15.61 3.49 -2.34
C VAL A 468 -15.09 4.63 -3.21
N ARG A 469 -15.85 5.72 -3.26
CA ARG A 469 -15.57 6.93 -4.05
C ARG A 469 -14.54 7.82 -3.37
N THR A 470 -13.31 7.34 -3.33
CA THR A 470 -12.20 8.01 -2.65
C THR A 470 -11.87 9.39 -3.21
N GLU A 471 -12.19 9.68 -4.46
CA GLU A 471 -12.00 11.01 -5.06
C GLU A 471 -12.99 12.06 -4.55
N ASN A 472 -14.05 11.65 -3.83
CA ASN A 472 -14.95 12.58 -3.13
C ASN A 472 -14.23 13.19 -1.92
N PRO A 473 -14.16 14.52 -1.76
CA PRO A 473 -13.43 15.17 -0.67
C PRO A 473 -13.83 14.71 0.74
N MET A 474 -15.12 14.41 0.98
CA MET A 474 -15.60 13.98 2.28
C MET A 474 -15.28 12.51 2.56
N THR A 475 -15.34 11.66 1.54
CA THR A 475 -14.89 10.26 1.62
C THR A 475 -13.38 10.17 1.83
N ALA A 476 -12.58 10.95 1.07
CA ALA A 476 -11.14 11.08 1.28
C ALA A 476 -10.81 11.57 2.70
N LYS A 477 -11.57 12.57 3.19
CA LYS A 477 -11.44 13.07 4.55
C LYS A 477 -11.72 11.98 5.59
N MET A 478 -12.77 11.19 5.40
CA MET A 478 -13.10 10.09 6.31
C MET A 478 -11.99 9.04 6.40
N ILE A 479 -11.42 8.65 5.26
CA ILE A 479 -10.28 7.71 5.21
C ILE A 479 -9.09 8.29 5.97
N LEU A 480 -8.73 9.55 5.72
CA LEU A 480 -7.63 10.22 6.42
C LEU A 480 -7.90 10.40 7.92
N ASP A 481 -9.14 10.71 8.30
CA ASP A 481 -9.55 10.81 9.70
C ASP A 481 -9.44 9.45 10.39
N SER A 482 -9.84 8.37 9.72
CA SER A 482 -9.70 7.00 10.24
C SER A 482 -8.24 6.61 10.43
N LEU A 483 -7.40 6.78 9.40
CA LEU A 483 -5.97 6.51 9.50
C LEU A 483 -5.31 7.31 10.63
N LYS A 484 -5.62 8.61 10.75
CA LYS A 484 -5.13 9.45 11.85
C LYS A 484 -5.70 9.01 13.20
N TYR A 485 -6.92 8.51 13.25
CA TYR A 485 -7.52 7.95 14.46
C TYR A 485 -6.76 6.71 14.92
N TRP A 486 -6.53 5.73 14.04
CA TRP A 486 -5.75 4.52 14.37
C TRP A 486 -4.32 4.85 14.84
N VAL A 487 -3.65 5.80 14.21
CA VAL A 487 -2.32 6.27 14.66
C VAL A 487 -2.39 6.95 16.03
N ASN A 488 -3.31 7.90 16.22
CA ASN A 488 -3.30 8.73 17.43
C ASN A 488 -3.92 8.02 18.64
N GLU A 489 -4.97 7.25 18.42
CA GLU A 489 -5.77 6.61 19.47
C GLU A 489 -5.23 5.23 19.84
N TYR A 490 -4.87 4.42 18.82
CA TYR A 490 -4.40 3.04 18.99
C TYR A 490 -2.89 2.89 18.88
N LYS A 491 -2.16 3.97 18.58
CA LYS A 491 -0.68 3.93 18.42
C LYS A 491 -0.21 2.97 17.33
N VAL A 492 -1.05 2.73 16.33
CA VAL A 492 -0.70 1.92 15.16
C VAL A 492 0.55 2.49 14.47
N ASP A 493 1.41 1.60 14.01
CA ASP A 493 2.72 1.92 13.44
C ASP A 493 2.74 2.00 11.91
N GLY A 494 1.68 1.49 11.26
CA GLY A 494 1.60 1.41 9.82
C GLY A 494 0.30 0.82 9.30
N PHE A 495 0.19 0.80 7.98
CA PHE A 495 -0.98 0.28 7.29
C PHE A 495 -0.57 -0.48 6.04
N ARG A 496 -1.26 -1.60 5.78
CA ARG A 496 -1.28 -2.31 4.50
C ARG A 496 -2.61 -2.04 3.81
N PHE A 497 -2.59 -1.39 2.65
CA PHE A 497 -3.79 -1.06 1.89
C PHE A 497 -4.15 -2.19 0.93
N ASP A 498 -5.22 -2.91 1.27
CA ASP A 498 -5.90 -3.87 0.40
C ASP A 498 -6.36 -3.21 -0.90
N LEU A 499 -6.16 -3.89 -2.03
CA LEU A 499 -6.47 -3.41 -3.40
C LEU A 499 -6.19 -1.92 -3.58
N GLY A 500 -5.00 -1.49 -3.17
CA GLY A 500 -4.66 -0.09 -2.95
C GLY A 500 -4.87 0.81 -4.19
N THR A 501 -4.85 0.23 -5.39
CA THR A 501 -5.07 0.97 -6.65
C THR A 501 -6.50 1.44 -6.86
N ILE A 502 -7.48 0.95 -6.10
CA ILE A 502 -8.86 1.45 -6.13
C ILE A 502 -8.98 2.79 -5.40
N ILE A 503 -8.11 3.04 -4.41
CA ILE A 503 -7.97 4.36 -3.79
C ILE A 503 -7.37 5.31 -4.83
N ASP A 504 -8.05 6.42 -5.09
CA ASP A 504 -7.62 7.37 -6.11
C ASP A 504 -6.23 7.95 -5.81
N LYS A 505 -5.51 8.31 -6.87
CA LYS A 505 -4.13 8.75 -6.79
C LYS A 505 -3.92 9.98 -5.88
N ASN A 506 -4.86 10.92 -5.87
CA ASN A 506 -4.74 12.11 -5.03
C ASN A 506 -4.96 11.77 -3.56
N THR A 507 -5.94 10.93 -3.23
CA THR A 507 -6.16 10.48 -1.85
C THR A 507 -4.97 9.66 -1.36
N MET A 508 -4.43 8.75 -2.16
CA MET A 508 -3.22 7.99 -1.79
C MET A 508 -2.00 8.92 -1.59
N GLN A 509 -1.82 9.94 -2.43
CA GLN A 509 -0.77 10.95 -2.22
C GLN A 509 -0.96 11.71 -0.90
N ARG A 510 -2.21 12.08 -0.57
CA ARG A 510 -2.51 12.72 0.72
C ARG A 510 -2.25 11.80 1.91
N ILE A 511 -2.53 10.51 1.80
CA ILE A 511 -2.17 9.52 2.83
C ILE A 511 -0.65 9.53 3.06
N ILE A 512 0.12 9.49 1.96
CA ILE A 512 1.59 9.52 2.00
C ILE A 512 2.10 10.81 2.67
N ASP A 513 1.49 11.96 2.38
CA ASP A 513 1.99 13.27 2.82
C ASP A 513 1.47 13.72 4.20
N GLU A 514 0.24 13.37 4.56
CA GLU A 514 -0.44 13.90 5.77
C GLU A 514 -0.27 13.03 7.02
N LEU A 515 0.03 11.72 6.87
CA LEU A 515 0.34 10.86 8.02
C LEU A 515 1.77 11.14 8.52
N PRO A 516 2.09 10.91 9.81
CA PRO A 516 3.46 11.06 10.33
C PRO A 516 4.49 10.35 9.44
N SER A 517 5.64 10.96 9.21
CA SER A 517 6.62 10.50 8.20
C SER A 517 7.23 9.13 8.49
N ASP A 518 7.15 8.68 9.74
CA ASP A 518 7.63 7.40 10.25
C ASP A 518 6.57 6.29 10.25
N ILE A 519 5.30 6.58 9.87
CA ILE A 519 4.32 5.51 9.60
C ILE A 519 4.82 4.63 8.44
N ILE A 520 4.80 3.30 8.64
CA ILE A 520 5.08 2.32 7.57
C ILE A 520 3.83 2.20 6.69
N LEU A 521 3.98 2.40 5.38
CA LEU A 521 2.86 2.29 4.43
C LEU A 521 3.19 1.21 3.41
N THR A 522 2.33 0.20 3.31
CA THR A 522 2.40 -0.85 2.30
C THR A 522 1.08 -0.92 1.54
N ALA A 523 1.07 -1.37 0.29
CA ALA A 523 -0.15 -1.53 -0.48
C ALA A 523 -0.03 -2.65 -1.51
N GLU A 524 -1.17 -3.24 -1.84
CA GLU A 524 -1.32 -3.99 -3.08
C GLU A 524 -1.37 -3.03 -4.28
N PRO A 525 -0.42 -3.12 -5.23
CA PRO A 525 -0.39 -2.28 -6.41
C PRO A 525 -1.29 -2.80 -7.55
N TRP A 526 -2.44 -3.41 -7.22
CA TRP A 526 -3.44 -3.89 -8.17
C TRP A 526 -4.87 -3.71 -7.65
N ALA A 527 -5.83 -3.99 -8.53
CA ALA A 527 -7.24 -4.17 -8.25
C ALA A 527 -7.63 -5.56 -8.79
N ALA A 528 -8.81 -6.06 -8.39
CA ALA A 528 -9.32 -7.31 -8.96
C ALA A 528 -9.61 -7.16 -10.47
N ASP A 529 -10.20 -6.03 -10.86
CA ASP A 529 -10.24 -5.60 -12.27
C ASP A 529 -9.15 -4.56 -12.54
N TRP A 530 -8.11 -4.98 -13.26
CA TRP A 530 -6.97 -4.14 -13.63
C TRP A 530 -7.35 -2.88 -14.42
N GLN A 531 -8.49 -2.87 -15.13
CA GLN A 531 -8.96 -1.69 -15.84
C GLN A 531 -9.43 -0.58 -14.90
N ARG A 532 -9.65 -0.91 -13.63
CA ARG A 532 -10.10 0.01 -12.57
C ARG A 532 -8.96 0.59 -11.75
N ASN A 533 -7.72 0.19 -12.00
CA ASN A 533 -6.55 0.77 -11.34
C ASN A 533 -6.52 2.30 -11.52
N GLN A 534 -6.44 3.05 -10.42
CA GLN A 534 -6.33 4.51 -10.40
C GLN A 534 -4.88 5.00 -10.49
N TRP A 535 -3.91 4.10 -10.28
CA TRP A 535 -2.48 4.35 -10.36
C TRP A 535 -1.73 3.04 -10.65
N ALA A 536 -0.51 3.13 -11.19
CA ALA A 536 0.31 1.97 -11.58
C ALA A 536 1.38 1.64 -10.54
N LYS A 537 1.94 0.43 -10.54
CA LYS A 537 3.02 0.03 -9.61
C LYS A 537 4.24 0.98 -9.64
N SER A 538 4.53 1.64 -10.76
CA SER A 538 5.61 2.64 -10.89
C SER A 538 5.25 4.03 -10.34
N ASP A 539 3.98 4.30 -10.05
CA ASP A 539 3.56 5.49 -9.33
C ASP A 539 4.08 5.47 -7.88
N PHE A 540 4.09 6.65 -7.25
CA PHE A 540 4.65 6.86 -5.92
C PHE A 540 6.11 6.43 -5.77
N ARG A 541 6.86 6.39 -6.86
CA ARG A 541 8.32 6.23 -6.85
C ARG A 541 8.99 7.42 -6.14
N ASN A 542 10.04 7.16 -5.37
CA ASN A 542 10.67 8.11 -4.45
C ASN A 542 9.77 8.58 -3.29
N THR A 543 8.73 7.83 -2.95
CA THR A 543 7.92 8.10 -1.75
C THR A 543 8.28 7.12 -0.63
N ARG A 544 7.39 6.95 0.35
CA ARG A 544 7.53 5.96 1.42
C ARG A 544 6.53 4.80 1.30
N LEU A 545 5.72 4.79 0.24
CA LEU A 545 4.78 3.70 -0.02
C LEU A 545 5.54 2.49 -0.56
N SER A 546 5.60 1.43 0.23
CA SER A 546 6.06 0.12 -0.20
C SER A 546 4.94 -0.60 -0.94
N LYS A 547 5.29 -1.28 -2.03
CA LYS A 547 4.31 -2.04 -2.83
C LYS A 547 4.62 -3.51 -2.71
N TRP A 548 3.59 -4.31 -2.46
CA TRP A 548 3.70 -5.77 -2.50
C TRP A 548 4.24 -6.18 -3.87
N ASN A 549 5.37 -6.88 -3.85
CA ASN A 549 6.15 -7.17 -5.05
C ASN A 549 5.86 -8.58 -5.55
N ASP A 550 4.76 -8.71 -6.30
CA ASP A 550 4.41 -9.88 -7.09
C ASP A 550 5.49 -10.23 -8.13
N ASP A 551 6.27 -9.26 -8.64
CA ASP A 551 7.41 -9.59 -9.50
C ASP A 551 8.46 -10.39 -8.71
N PHE A 552 8.79 -10.00 -7.48
CA PHE A 552 9.67 -10.78 -6.61
C PHE A 552 9.09 -12.17 -6.35
N ARG A 553 7.80 -12.23 -5.98
CA ARG A 553 7.09 -13.48 -5.70
C ARG A 553 7.22 -14.47 -6.85
N GLU A 554 6.84 -14.05 -8.06
CA GLU A 554 6.84 -14.92 -9.24
C GLU A 554 8.26 -15.29 -9.66
N LYS A 555 9.19 -14.34 -9.75
CA LYS A 555 10.53 -14.61 -10.29
C LYS A 555 11.36 -15.48 -9.34
N ILE A 556 11.22 -15.30 -8.03
CA ILE A 556 11.88 -16.17 -7.05
C ILE A 556 11.20 -17.55 -6.97
N ARG A 557 9.87 -17.64 -7.07
CA ARG A 557 9.19 -18.95 -7.20
C ARG A 557 9.63 -19.70 -8.47
N SER A 558 9.81 -19.01 -9.60
CA SER A 558 10.37 -19.60 -10.82
C SER A 558 11.80 -20.10 -10.62
N LEU A 559 12.66 -19.34 -9.92
CA LEU A 559 14.00 -19.82 -9.52
C LEU A 559 13.91 -21.11 -8.71
N ILE A 560 13.09 -21.14 -7.66
CA ILE A 560 12.95 -22.30 -6.77
C ILE A 560 12.44 -23.55 -7.52
N ASN A 561 11.69 -23.36 -8.61
CA ASN A 561 11.22 -24.44 -9.49
C ASN A 561 12.19 -24.81 -10.62
N GLY A 562 13.39 -24.21 -10.68
CA GLY A 562 14.37 -24.50 -11.73
C GLY A 562 13.98 -23.95 -13.10
N GLN A 563 13.22 -22.85 -13.11
CA GLN A 563 12.71 -22.17 -14.31
C GLN A 563 13.08 -20.67 -14.30
N ALA A 564 14.23 -20.33 -13.73
CA ALA A 564 14.61 -18.93 -13.55
C ALA A 564 14.95 -18.25 -14.88
N ASN A 565 14.44 -17.02 -15.03
CA ASN A 565 15.14 -16.00 -15.82
C ASN A 565 16.14 -15.32 -14.88
N ARG A 566 17.44 -15.56 -15.08
CA ARG A 566 18.49 -15.07 -14.19
C ARG A 566 18.53 -13.55 -14.05
N ASN A 567 18.29 -12.80 -15.14
CA ASN A 567 18.31 -11.34 -15.12
C ASN A 567 17.14 -10.77 -14.30
N ASP A 568 15.97 -11.37 -14.42
CA ASP A 568 14.80 -11.00 -13.62
C ASP A 568 15.06 -11.28 -12.14
N VAL A 569 15.61 -12.45 -11.81
CA VAL A 569 15.99 -12.84 -10.45
C VAL A 569 16.99 -11.85 -9.85
N MET A 570 18.06 -11.51 -10.58
CA MET A 570 19.03 -10.51 -10.14
C MET A 570 18.36 -9.14 -9.87
N THR A 571 17.42 -8.74 -10.73
CA THR A 571 16.71 -7.47 -10.59
C THR A 571 15.86 -7.41 -9.32
N VAL A 572 15.09 -8.46 -9.03
CA VAL A 572 14.23 -8.50 -7.84
C VAL A 572 15.03 -8.71 -6.56
N LEU A 573 16.13 -9.46 -6.58
CA LEU A 573 17.06 -9.59 -5.44
C LEU A 573 17.73 -8.26 -5.08
N ALA A 574 17.96 -7.38 -6.07
CA ALA A 574 18.45 -6.01 -5.87
C ALA A 574 17.34 -4.99 -5.51
N GLY A 575 16.15 -5.46 -5.13
CA GLY A 575 15.05 -4.62 -4.63
C GLY A 575 14.26 -3.90 -5.73
N SER A 576 14.22 -4.46 -6.95
CA SER A 576 13.43 -3.97 -8.10
C SER A 576 13.70 -2.51 -8.50
N CYS A 577 14.85 -1.96 -8.10
CA CYS A 577 15.23 -0.56 -8.33
C CYS A 577 15.51 -0.24 -9.81
N PHE A 578 15.78 -1.26 -10.63
CA PHE A 578 15.95 -1.13 -12.08
C PHE A 578 14.62 -1.15 -12.85
N TRP A 579 13.52 -1.54 -12.20
CA TRP A 579 12.20 -1.57 -12.80
C TRP A 579 11.35 -0.39 -12.33
N TRP A 580 10.68 -0.53 -11.20
CA TRP A 580 9.66 0.42 -10.75
C TRP A 580 9.98 1.10 -9.42
N ALA A 581 10.86 0.52 -8.60
CA ALA A 581 11.25 1.12 -7.32
C ALA A 581 12.34 2.19 -7.52
N ALA A 582 12.41 3.20 -6.66
CA ALA A 582 13.56 4.09 -6.58
C ALA A 582 14.60 3.65 -5.55
N LYS A 583 14.15 2.94 -4.52
CA LYS A 583 14.97 2.45 -3.41
C LYS A 583 14.39 1.12 -2.92
N PRO A 584 15.20 0.23 -2.33
CA PRO A 584 14.74 -1.10 -1.94
C PRO A 584 13.51 -1.08 -1.04
N ALA A 585 13.42 -0.13 -0.11
CA ALA A 585 12.28 -0.02 0.81
C ALA A 585 10.92 0.26 0.13
N GLU A 586 10.87 0.60 -1.17
CA GLU A 586 9.60 0.66 -1.91
C GLU A 586 9.12 -0.73 -2.36
N SER A 587 9.94 -1.76 -2.21
CA SER A 587 9.66 -3.15 -2.55
C SER A 587 9.41 -3.98 -1.30
N LEU A 588 8.15 -4.38 -1.08
CA LEU A 588 7.80 -5.38 -0.08
C LEU A 588 7.86 -6.76 -0.75
N ASN A 589 8.89 -7.53 -0.40
CA ASN A 589 9.17 -8.83 -0.95
C ASN A 589 8.45 -9.90 -0.12
N TYR A 590 7.76 -10.81 -0.78
CA TYR A 590 7.05 -11.91 -0.14
C TYR A 590 7.03 -13.12 -1.08
N LEU A 591 6.91 -14.31 -0.50
CA LEU A 591 6.78 -15.57 -1.25
C LEU A 591 5.52 -16.34 -0.88
N GLU A 592 4.86 -15.97 0.20
CA GLU A 592 3.61 -16.51 0.73
C GLU A 592 2.90 -15.35 1.44
N ALA A 593 1.58 -15.36 1.38
CA ALA A 593 0.68 -14.44 2.06
C ALA A 593 -0.58 -15.23 2.44
N HIS A 594 -1.55 -14.57 3.06
CA HIS A 594 -2.87 -15.15 3.29
C HIS A 594 -3.52 -15.62 1.98
N ASP A 595 -3.32 -14.86 0.90
CA ASP A 595 -3.72 -15.20 -0.48
C ASP A 595 -2.88 -16.31 -1.11
N GLY A 596 -3.57 -17.21 -1.80
CA GLY A 596 -2.93 -18.30 -2.53
C GLY A 596 -2.48 -19.45 -1.63
N TYR A 597 -1.57 -20.26 -2.15
CA TYR A 597 -1.01 -21.40 -1.45
C TYR A 597 0.03 -20.98 -0.42
N THR A 598 0.10 -21.73 0.69
CA THR A 598 1.31 -21.76 1.52
C THR A 598 2.49 -22.33 0.72
N LEU A 599 3.73 -22.05 1.12
CA LEU A 599 4.90 -22.63 0.45
C LEU A 599 4.91 -24.16 0.50
N ALA A 600 4.46 -24.73 1.62
CA ALA A 600 4.33 -26.18 1.77
C ALA A 600 3.38 -26.75 0.72
N ASP A 601 2.20 -26.13 0.55
CA ASP A 601 1.20 -26.59 -0.43
C ASP A 601 1.63 -26.32 -1.87
N LEU A 602 2.24 -25.16 -2.13
CA LEU A 602 2.72 -24.76 -3.46
C LEU A 602 3.80 -25.71 -3.99
N PHE A 603 4.68 -26.18 -3.12
CA PHE A 603 5.83 -27.01 -3.48
C PHE A 603 5.66 -28.49 -3.13
N GLY A 604 4.45 -28.93 -2.79
CA GLY A 604 4.17 -30.35 -2.50
C GLY A 604 4.97 -30.87 -1.30
N ASN A 605 5.18 -30.04 -0.28
CA ASN A 605 5.97 -30.30 0.91
C ASN A 605 7.47 -30.58 0.66
N ASP A 606 8.05 -30.11 -0.46
CA ASP A 606 9.50 -30.15 -0.65
C ASP A 606 10.19 -29.10 0.24
N LYS A 607 10.64 -29.55 1.40
CA LYS A 607 11.33 -28.70 2.40
C LYS A 607 12.62 -28.07 1.89
N ARG A 608 13.25 -28.58 0.83
CA ARG A 608 14.45 -27.92 0.25
C ARG A 608 14.05 -26.61 -0.42
N LYS A 609 12.91 -26.62 -1.13
CA LYS A 609 12.33 -25.42 -1.76
C LYS A 609 11.93 -24.38 -0.73
N THR A 610 11.36 -24.77 0.41
CA THR A 610 10.97 -23.82 1.46
C THR A 610 12.17 -23.21 2.20
N ARG A 611 13.27 -23.96 2.37
CA ARG A 611 14.54 -23.41 2.87
C ARG A 611 15.20 -22.46 1.86
N LEU A 612 15.22 -22.83 0.56
CA LEU A 612 15.72 -21.94 -0.49
C LEU A 612 14.90 -20.64 -0.57
N ALA A 613 13.58 -20.73 -0.42
CA ALA A 613 12.68 -19.58 -0.32
C ALA A 613 13.06 -18.65 0.85
N ALA A 614 13.30 -19.22 2.04
CA ALA A 614 13.72 -18.47 3.23
C ALA A 614 15.00 -17.67 2.97
N ILE A 615 16.01 -18.33 2.40
CA ILE A 615 17.32 -17.73 2.11
C ILE A 615 17.17 -16.61 1.07
N ALA A 616 16.45 -16.86 -0.04
CA ALA A 616 16.23 -15.85 -1.06
C ALA A 616 15.48 -14.62 -0.53
N LEU A 617 14.40 -14.84 0.24
CA LEU A 617 13.59 -13.77 0.83
C LEU A 617 14.38 -12.92 1.82
N LEU A 618 15.08 -13.54 2.77
CA LEU A 618 15.73 -12.83 3.89
C LEU A 618 17.09 -12.24 3.54
N THR A 619 17.62 -12.55 2.35
CA THR A 619 18.87 -11.94 1.83
C THR A 619 18.64 -10.93 0.71
N ALA A 620 17.45 -10.89 0.10
CA ALA A 620 17.11 -9.88 -0.91
C ALA A 620 17.06 -8.47 -0.32
N GLN A 621 17.33 -7.47 -1.15
CA GLN A 621 17.10 -6.06 -0.82
C GLN A 621 15.61 -5.75 -0.87
N GLY A 622 15.12 -4.97 0.09
CA GLY A 622 13.70 -4.63 0.24
C GLY A 622 13.17 -4.97 1.64
N ILE A 623 11.85 -4.99 1.79
CA ILE A 623 11.18 -5.31 3.05
C ILE A 623 10.66 -6.75 2.96
N PRO A 624 11.20 -7.73 3.71
CA PRO A 624 10.66 -9.08 3.69
C PRO A 624 9.37 -9.16 4.53
N MET A 625 8.39 -9.87 3.98
CA MET A 625 7.17 -10.30 4.69
C MET A 625 7.10 -11.83 4.74
N ILE A 626 6.70 -12.35 5.89
CA ILE A 626 6.52 -13.78 6.18
C ILE A 626 5.06 -13.98 6.59
N HIS A 627 4.36 -14.94 5.98
CA HIS A 627 3.01 -15.33 6.42
C HIS A 627 3.07 -16.28 7.62
N ALA A 628 2.11 -16.17 8.54
CA ALA A 628 2.07 -16.99 9.74
C ALA A 628 2.09 -18.50 9.44
N GLY A 629 3.20 -19.14 9.85
CA GLY A 629 3.45 -20.56 9.69
C GLY A 629 4.35 -20.94 8.51
N GLN A 630 4.69 -20.00 7.63
CA GLN A 630 5.68 -20.19 6.57
C GLN A 630 7.04 -20.63 7.16
N GLU A 631 7.43 -20.06 8.30
CA GLU A 631 8.67 -20.31 9.02
C GLU A 631 8.78 -21.72 9.62
N PHE A 632 7.70 -22.49 9.64
CA PHE A 632 7.71 -23.89 10.03
C PHE A 632 6.93 -24.78 9.06
N ASP A 633 6.80 -24.34 7.81
CA ASP A 633 6.26 -25.15 6.70
C ASP A 633 4.80 -25.58 6.94
N ARG A 634 3.95 -24.62 7.33
CA ARG A 634 2.50 -24.82 7.49
C ARG A 634 1.83 -25.17 6.16
N SER A 635 0.84 -26.06 6.23
CA SER A 635 -0.07 -26.41 5.13
C SER A 635 -1.50 -25.98 5.44
N LYS A 636 -2.24 -25.54 4.42
CA LYS A 636 -3.69 -25.32 4.42
C LYS A 636 -4.43 -26.50 3.75
N GLY A 637 -3.77 -27.66 3.62
CA GLY A 637 -4.32 -28.83 2.93
C GLY A 637 -4.54 -28.61 1.43
N GLY A 638 -3.79 -27.71 0.81
CA GLY A 638 -3.98 -27.35 -0.59
C GLY A 638 -5.13 -26.36 -0.85
N ASN A 639 -5.72 -25.78 0.20
CA ASN A 639 -6.65 -24.66 0.02
C ASN A 639 -5.86 -23.36 -0.25
N HIS A 640 -6.03 -22.81 -1.45
CA HIS A 640 -5.37 -21.58 -1.90
C HIS A 640 -6.22 -20.32 -1.72
N ASN A 641 -7.45 -20.46 -1.23
CA ASN A 641 -8.34 -19.34 -0.98
C ASN A 641 -9.20 -19.63 0.24
N SER A 642 -8.56 -19.65 1.41
CA SER A 642 -9.15 -20.06 2.67
C SER A 642 -9.91 -18.93 3.39
N TYR A 643 -10.42 -17.93 2.67
CA TYR A 643 -11.06 -16.74 3.24
C TYR A 643 -12.31 -17.04 4.06
N ASP A 644 -12.95 -18.18 3.82
CA ASP A 644 -14.18 -18.65 4.46
C ASP A 644 -13.94 -19.80 5.46
N GLN A 645 -12.68 -20.14 5.72
CA GLN A 645 -12.31 -21.29 6.56
C GLN A 645 -12.00 -20.88 8.00
N ASP A 646 -13.02 -20.72 8.82
CA ASP A 646 -12.87 -20.53 10.27
C ASP A 646 -12.67 -21.87 11.00
N ASN A 647 -11.57 -22.57 10.70
CA ASN A 647 -11.28 -23.91 11.21
C ASN A 647 -9.78 -24.27 11.11
N ASP A 648 -9.44 -25.54 11.35
CA ASP A 648 -8.07 -26.09 11.34
C ASP A 648 -7.31 -25.92 10.01
N VAL A 649 -7.97 -25.58 8.89
CA VAL A 649 -7.29 -25.14 7.66
C VAL A 649 -6.49 -23.87 7.92
N ASN A 650 -7.09 -22.92 8.65
CA ASN A 650 -6.45 -21.65 8.96
C ASN A 650 -5.74 -21.63 10.32
N TYR A 651 -6.27 -22.33 11.31
CA TYR A 651 -5.72 -22.26 12.66
C TYR A 651 -4.28 -22.77 12.75
N ILE A 652 -3.43 -22.05 13.48
CA ILE A 652 -2.02 -22.39 13.62
C ILE A 652 -1.86 -23.60 14.53
N ASN A 653 -1.58 -24.75 13.92
CA ASN A 653 -1.19 -25.94 14.66
C ASN A 653 0.27 -25.87 15.12
N TRP A 654 0.47 -25.43 16.35
CA TRP A 654 1.78 -25.29 16.99
C TRP A 654 2.61 -26.58 17.09
N THR A 655 2.01 -27.77 16.90
CA THR A 655 2.78 -29.03 16.84
C THR A 655 3.60 -29.16 15.55
N VAL A 656 3.24 -28.42 14.50
CA VAL A 656 3.99 -28.39 13.24
C VAL A 656 5.36 -27.73 13.43
N LYS A 657 5.43 -26.65 14.23
CA LYS A 657 6.70 -26.02 14.60
C LYS A 657 7.68 -26.98 15.26
N GLU A 658 7.20 -27.83 16.18
CA GLU A 658 8.05 -28.81 16.87
C GLU A 658 8.63 -29.83 15.87
N LYS A 659 7.82 -30.28 14.90
CA LYS A 659 8.24 -31.23 13.85
C LYS A 659 9.21 -30.62 12.83
N ASN A 660 9.06 -29.32 12.55
CA ASN A 660 9.83 -28.58 11.54
C ASN A 660 10.74 -27.54 12.19
N ARG A 661 11.28 -27.86 13.36
CA ARG A 661 12.05 -26.93 14.20
C ARG A 661 13.29 -26.38 13.50
N ASP A 662 13.91 -27.21 12.67
CA ASP A 662 15.08 -26.87 11.88
C ASP A 662 14.79 -25.78 10.84
N ILE A 663 13.62 -25.79 10.19
CA ILE A 663 13.18 -24.72 9.29
C ILE A 663 12.96 -23.43 10.08
N PHE A 664 12.30 -23.53 11.25
CA PHE A 664 12.10 -22.38 12.13
C PHE A 664 13.42 -21.74 12.58
N ASP A 665 14.40 -22.56 12.98
CA ASP A 665 15.71 -22.09 13.41
C ASP A 665 16.48 -21.42 12.25
N LEU A 666 16.32 -21.92 11.01
CA LEU A 666 16.86 -21.26 9.81
C LEU A 666 16.25 -19.87 9.62
N TYR A 667 14.92 -19.73 9.64
CA TYR A 667 14.25 -18.42 9.53
C TYR A 667 14.69 -17.47 10.64
N SER A 668 14.66 -17.92 11.91
CA SER A 668 15.09 -17.10 13.06
C SER A 668 16.53 -16.62 12.92
N GLY A 669 17.45 -17.49 12.51
CA GLY A 669 18.84 -17.10 12.32
C GLY A 669 19.05 -16.16 11.12
N LEU A 670 18.32 -16.35 10.03
CA LEU A 670 18.36 -15.47 8.86
C LEU A 670 17.83 -14.07 9.18
N ILE A 671 16.74 -13.97 9.96
CA ILE A 671 16.19 -12.70 10.43
C ILE A 671 17.21 -11.98 11.32
N LYS A 672 17.81 -12.69 12.30
CA LYS A 672 18.87 -12.13 13.16
C LYS A 672 20.06 -11.62 12.35
N MET A 673 20.52 -12.38 11.35
CA MET A 673 21.59 -11.96 10.46
C MET A 673 21.20 -10.71 9.66
N ARG A 674 20.00 -10.69 9.06
CA ARG A 674 19.49 -9.53 8.30
C ARG A 674 19.44 -8.27 9.16
N LEU A 675 18.95 -8.37 10.40
CA LEU A 675 18.87 -7.24 11.32
C LEU A 675 20.25 -6.79 11.81
N LYS A 676 21.20 -7.72 11.98
CA LYS A 676 22.58 -7.41 12.41
C LYS A 676 23.42 -6.71 11.34
N TYR A 677 23.27 -7.09 10.06
CA TYR A 677 24.14 -6.63 8.98
C TYR A 677 23.40 -5.73 7.98
N ASP A 678 23.86 -4.49 7.84
CA ASP A 678 23.26 -3.49 6.93
C ASP A 678 23.37 -3.87 5.45
N ASN A 679 24.24 -4.84 5.11
CA ASN A 679 24.40 -5.39 3.75
C ASN A 679 23.06 -5.80 3.13
N PHE A 680 22.07 -6.20 3.92
CA PHE A 680 20.77 -6.70 3.45
C PHE A 680 19.66 -5.64 3.46
N ARG A 681 19.94 -4.42 3.95
CA ARG A 681 18.95 -3.37 4.24
C ARG A 681 19.37 -1.99 3.71
N HIS A 682 19.81 -1.93 2.45
CA HIS A 682 20.27 -0.67 1.87
C HIS A 682 19.14 0.37 1.76
N LYS A 683 19.46 1.61 2.13
CA LYS A 683 18.52 2.74 2.09
C LYS A 683 18.27 3.28 0.67
N THR A 684 19.23 3.07 -0.23
CA THR A 684 19.21 3.55 -1.62
C THR A 684 19.40 2.39 -2.57
N ALA A 685 19.10 2.60 -3.86
CA ALA A 685 19.48 1.64 -4.89
C ALA A 685 20.98 1.33 -4.82
N LEU A 686 21.34 0.05 -4.99
CA LEU A 686 22.72 -0.40 -4.92
C LEU A 686 23.46 -0.01 -6.20
N ASN A 687 24.75 0.31 -6.05
CA ASN A 687 25.66 0.58 -7.15
C ASN A 687 26.73 -0.53 -7.28
N ASN A 688 27.58 -0.45 -8.31
CA ASN A 688 28.63 -1.46 -8.57
C ASN A 688 29.70 -1.57 -7.47
N GLN A 689 29.75 -0.63 -6.52
CA GLN A 689 30.64 -0.73 -5.35
C GLN A 689 30.00 -1.51 -4.20
N GLN A 690 28.68 -1.73 -4.24
CA GLN A 690 27.90 -2.37 -3.18
C GLN A 690 27.43 -3.78 -3.56
N ILE A 691 27.17 -4.02 -4.85
CA ILE A 691 26.71 -5.32 -5.34
C ILE A 691 27.50 -5.78 -6.56
N GLU A 692 27.86 -7.06 -6.57
CA GLU A 692 28.41 -7.77 -7.74
C GLU A 692 27.72 -9.13 -7.89
N TRP A 693 27.74 -9.70 -9.09
CA TRP A 693 27.03 -10.93 -9.40
C TRP A 693 28.00 -12.03 -9.86
N ILE A 694 27.78 -13.25 -9.38
CA ILE A 694 28.43 -14.47 -9.86
C ILE A 694 27.40 -15.27 -10.65
N GLN A 695 27.76 -15.63 -11.87
CA GLN A 695 26.86 -16.23 -12.84
C GLN A 695 27.45 -17.57 -13.30
N PRO A 696 27.12 -18.68 -12.61
CA PRO A 696 27.62 -20.00 -13.01
C PRO A 696 27.03 -20.40 -14.38
N ALA A 697 27.59 -21.44 -15.00
CA ALA A 697 27.07 -21.96 -16.28
C ALA A 697 25.61 -22.44 -16.17
N ASN A 698 25.19 -22.91 -14.99
CA ASN A 698 23.82 -23.33 -14.73
C ASN A 698 22.85 -22.13 -14.73
N GLY A 699 21.98 -22.04 -15.76
CA GLY A 699 20.94 -21.01 -15.93
C GLY A 699 20.11 -20.71 -14.69
N ASN A 700 19.85 -21.73 -13.87
CA ASN A 700 19.00 -21.70 -12.68
C ASN A 700 19.76 -21.40 -11.38
N ALA A 701 21.02 -20.96 -11.47
CA ALA A 701 21.81 -20.58 -10.32
C ALA A 701 22.35 -19.14 -10.45
N VAL A 702 22.43 -18.44 -9.32
CA VAL A 702 22.90 -17.04 -9.24
C VAL A 702 23.60 -16.79 -7.91
N GLY A 703 24.68 -16.02 -7.95
CA GLY A 703 25.42 -15.58 -6.78
C GLY A 703 25.38 -14.06 -6.66
N MET A 704 25.20 -13.55 -5.45
CA MET A 704 25.15 -12.12 -5.12
C MET A 704 26.21 -11.79 -4.08
N ILE A 705 27.18 -10.95 -4.44
CA ILE A 705 28.19 -10.41 -3.54
C ILE A 705 27.68 -9.07 -3.02
N LEU A 706 27.49 -8.96 -1.70
CA LEU A 706 27.09 -7.74 -1.01
C LEU A 706 28.28 -7.19 -0.22
N LYS A 707 28.83 -6.07 -0.68
CA LYS A 707 30.01 -5.42 -0.10
C LYS A 707 29.62 -4.46 1.02
N GLY A 708 30.36 -4.50 2.11
CA GLY A 708 30.16 -3.65 3.29
C GLY A 708 31.35 -3.74 4.24
N LYS A 709 31.13 -3.50 5.54
CA LYS A 709 32.17 -3.73 6.57
C LYS A 709 32.66 -5.18 6.58
N GLN A 710 31.73 -6.09 6.33
CA GLN A 710 31.98 -7.47 5.95
C GLN A 710 31.39 -7.68 4.56
N THR A 711 31.96 -8.62 3.82
CA THR A 711 31.42 -9.00 2.51
C THR A 711 30.63 -10.29 2.67
N PHE A 712 29.39 -10.28 2.17
CA PHE A 712 28.57 -11.48 2.12
C PHE A 712 28.48 -11.98 0.69
N LEU A 713 28.47 -13.30 0.53
CA LEU A 713 28.16 -13.96 -0.73
C LEU A 713 26.94 -14.86 -0.52
N VAL A 714 25.88 -14.58 -1.26
CA VAL A 714 24.64 -15.37 -1.26
C VAL A 714 24.61 -16.17 -2.57
N LEU A 715 24.63 -17.49 -2.47
CA LEU A 715 24.63 -18.41 -3.61
C LEU A 715 23.30 -19.16 -3.63
N LEU A 716 22.55 -19.06 -4.72
CA LEU A 716 21.25 -19.70 -4.89
C LEU A 716 21.33 -20.68 -6.06
N ASN A 717 20.99 -21.94 -5.81
CA ASN A 717 20.83 -22.95 -6.85
C ASN A 717 19.38 -23.44 -6.89
N GLY A 718 18.64 -23.02 -7.91
CA GLY A 718 17.27 -23.44 -8.17
C GLY A 718 17.14 -24.72 -9.00
N ASP A 719 18.24 -25.25 -9.53
CA ASP A 719 18.22 -26.51 -10.28
C ASP A 719 17.83 -27.67 -9.35
N SER A 720 16.93 -28.54 -9.82
CA SER A 720 16.40 -29.66 -9.06
C SER A 720 17.28 -30.90 -9.10
N HIS A 721 18.26 -30.97 -10.01
CA HIS A 721 19.07 -32.16 -10.26
C HIS A 721 20.57 -31.89 -10.21
N ASN A 722 21.01 -30.73 -10.69
CA ASN A 722 22.43 -30.44 -10.88
C ASN A 722 22.99 -29.55 -9.78
N TRP A 723 24.22 -29.86 -9.37
CA TRP A 723 25.03 -28.96 -8.55
C TRP A 723 25.40 -27.71 -9.35
N ALA A 724 25.53 -26.58 -8.68
CA ALA A 724 26.02 -25.35 -9.27
C ALA A 724 27.41 -25.01 -8.72
N ASP A 725 28.41 -24.94 -9.61
CA ASP A 725 29.77 -24.55 -9.25
C ASP A 725 29.93 -23.02 -9.31
N PHE A 726 30.23 -22.41 -8.16
CA PHE A 726 30.50 -20.98 -8.04
C PHE A 726 31.99 -20.74 -7.82
N ARG A 727 32.62 -20.01 -8.74
CA ARG A 727 33.99 -19.52 -8.55
C ARG A 727 33.99 -18.34 -7.58
N LEU A 728 34.53 -18.53 -6.38
CA LEU A 728 34.56 -17.48 -5.37
C LEU A 728 35.60 -16.39 -5.75
N PRO A 729 35.36 -15.11 -5.41
CA PRO A 729 36.35 -14.04 -5.60
C PRO A 729 37.65 -14.36 -4.84
N SER A 730 38.81 -14.13 -5.48
CA SER A 730 40.11 -14.57 -4.96
C SER A 730 40.73 -13.62 -3.93
N GLU A 731 40.88 -14.15 -2.71
CA GLU A 731 42.05 -14.17 -1.80
C GLU A 731 41.52 -14.60 -0.41
N GLY A 732 42.09 -15.63 0.23
CA GLY A 732 41.69 -16.07 1.58
C GLY A 732 40.39 -16.90 1.67
N ALA A 733 40.17 -17.47 2.86
CA ALA A 733 39.03 -18.34 3.14
C ALA A 733 37.75 -17.55 3.45
N TRP A 734 36.63 -18.02 2.93
CA TRP A 734 35.30 -17.54 3.28
C TRP A 734 34.73 -18.39 4.42
N THR A 735 34.03 -17.77 5.37
CA THR A 735 33.29 -18.49 6.41
C THR A 735 31.90 -18.86 5.90
N VAL A 736 31.55 -20.15 5.93
CA VAL A 736 30.19 -20.60 5.62
C VAL A 736 29.28 -20.23 6.80
N VAL A 737 28.40 -19.24 6.65
CA VAL A 737 27.49 -18.83 7.73
C VAL A 737 26.13 -19.49 7.61
N CYS A 738 25.71 -19.88 6.40
CA CYS A 738 24.53 -20.71 6.17
C CYS A 738 24.83 -21.74 5.08
N ASN A 739 24.53 -23.01 5.33
CA ASN A 739 24.80 -24.12 4.41
C ASN A 739 23.54 -24.65 3.69
N GLY A 740 22.40 -23.95 3.81
CA GLY A 740 21.11 -24.36 3.26
C GLY A 740 20.14 -24.94 4.29
N GLU A 741 20.67 -25.48 5.39
CA GLU A 741 19.86 -26.08 6.46
C GLU A 741 20.06 -25.38 7.80
N LYS A 742 21.30 -25.04 8.11
CA LYS A 742 21.69 -24.40 9.37
C LYS A 742 22.28 -23.02 9.09
N ILE A 743 22.21 -22.18 10.10
CA ILE A 743 22.83 -20.86 10.11
C ILE A 743 23.56 -20.64 11.44
N SER A 744 24.78 -20.13 11.35
CA SER A 744 25.63 -19.79 12.49
C SER A 744 26.46 -18.57 12.15
N ASP A 745 26.31 -17.51 12.95
CA ASP A 745 27.11 -16.28 12.80
C ASP A 745 28.60 -16.49 13.15
N GLN A 746 28.91 -17.55 13.90
CA GLN A 746 30.28 -17.99 14.19
C GLN A 746 30.89 -18.80 13.05
N GLY A 747 30.06 -19.21 12.07
CA GLY A 747 30.45 -20.09 10.98
C GLY A 747 30.09 -21.55 11.22
N LEU A 748 29.99 -22.28 10.12
CA LEU A 748 29.74 -23.73 10.04
C LEU A 748 30.92 -24.46 9.36
N GLY A 749 31.89 -23.71 8.83
CA GLY A 749 33.04 -24.21 8.10
C GLY A 749 33.70 -23.12 7.27
N SER A 750 34.67 -23.52 6.44
CA SER A 750 35.41 -22.65 5.54
C SER A 750 35.26 -23.06 4.08
N ALA A 751 35.24 -22.09 3.17
CA ALA A 751 35.16 -22.28 1.72
C ALA A 751 36.33 -21.54 1.03
N VAL A 752 36.99 -22.20 0.08
CA VAL A 752 38.13 -21.64 -0.67
C VAL A 752 38.02 -22.05 -2.14
N GLY A 753 38.35 -21.14 -3.06
CA GLY A 753 38.38 -21.44 -4.49
C GLY A 753 36.98 -21.60 -5.09
N ASN A 754 36.66 -22.80 -5.59
CA ASN A 754 35.35 -23.13 -6.14
C ASN A 754 34.44 -23.68 -5.04
N TYR A 755 33.17 -23.29 -5.05
CA TYR A 755 32.18 -23.77 -4.09
C TYR A 755 30.96 -24.36 -4.80
N ASN A 756 30.76 -25.65 -4.62
CA ASN A 756 29.64 -26.39 -5.21
C ASN A 756 28.41 -26.30 -4.31
N VAL A 757 27.33 -25.73 -4.83
CA VAL A 757 26.04 -25.63 -4.13
C VAL A 757 25.13 -26.78 -4.58
N PRO A 758 24.55 -27.58 -3.66
CA PRO A 758 23.66 -28.67 -4.01
C PRO A 758 22.42 -28.21 -4.79
N PRO A 759 21.72 -29.13 -5.49
CA PRO A 759 20.42 -28.83 -6.09
C PRO A 759 19.43 -28.23 -5.08
N THR A 760 18.61 -27.27 -5.51
CA THR A 760 17.52 -26.66 -4.72
C THR A 760 18.00 -26.17 -3.33
N THR A 761 19.13 -25.47 -3.30
CA THR A 761 19.80 -25.06 -2.06
C THR A 761 20.33 -23.64 -2.15
N GLY A 762 20.27 -22.91 -1.04
CA GLY A 762 20.92 -21.60 -0.87
C GLY A 762 22.07 -21.70 0.12
N VAL A 763 23.16 -20.97 -0.11
CA VAL A 763 24.33 -20.92 0.79
C VAL A 763 24.72 -19.46 1.00
N ILE A 764 25.13 -19.13 2.21
CA ILE A 764 25.62 -17.79 2.55
C ILE A 764 27.04 -17.93 3.11
N LEU A 765 27.97 -17.21 2.49
CA LEU A 765 29.35 -17.07 2.95
C LEU A 765 29.61 -15.64 3.43
N ARG A 766 30.57 -15.48 4.32
CA ARG A 766 30.99 -14.20 4.87
C ARG A 766 32.51 -14.08 4.87
N LYS A 767 33.01 -12.88 4.60
CA LYS A 767 34.41 -12.50 4.71
C LYS A 767 34.56 -11.22 5.51
#